data_AF-U4UF64-F1
#
_entry.id   AF-U4UF64-F1
#
_cell.length_a   1.000
_cell.length_b   1.000
_cell.length_c   1.000
_cell.angle_alpha   90.00
_cell.angle_beta   90.00
_cell.angle_gamma   90.00
#
_symmetry.space_group_name_H-M   'P 1'
#
loop_
_entity.id
_entity.type
_entity.pdbx_description
1 polymer ?
#
loop_
_entity_poly.entity_id
_entity_poly.type
_entity_poly.pdbx_seq_one_letter_code
_entity_poly.pdbx_strand_id
1 'polypeptide(L)'
;MVDNLISLPAQAPSMHIKVPMRAEWNTAALFLHMSRDHGIPSYPQLLQYCSNSTFAKKLTFEEMKSNIETQHIKLLKYLYAAPEDVDLLVGLLLEAPIPGAVVGPTLNCLLKEQFILLKQSDRFWYENDLPPSSFSSDQIREIKKITLAALLCANTDDLDHIQPKSFVQEDPFLNARISCDQHPLPNLHEWIEMDHMADVSEDLLMEAVAKAEQELLARKKLEYKSYTEIGGVDPKSPAGIAASFSKANKNALKLANTSLLFEFASNEIVNSLTHLRRRRQIFDSESFVSTLRDDISEGLQNVDISSLIPGHIFPEPDLQCDEFGPCDGSYPYRSYSGYCNNLKNPKHGQSLGTFNRLLPSAYDDGISKPRQIGATGVHLPNPRMISRSIHPDISNLHKRYTLMVMQFAQFLDHDLTFTPIHKGFDESIPSCRPCDSARTVHPECDPILIPPGDNHYPEFNITTGKQICFPFMRSLPGQQHLGPREQINQNSAFLDGSMIYGSSHCTLHTLKGPDGKMNVTVHPNQGKDLLPRTDKHSECRSSSGLCFIAGDGRASEQPGLLMIHTMYMREHNRVMEGLQVVNPHWDHDKIFEQARKIIVAGLQHVTYNEFLPRLLGWNAVNLYGLKLLSQGYYKDYNPSCNPSIFTEFAAAAFRIGHSLLRPHIPRLDENYQIVDPPLLLRDFFFNTDYMMKVSIFDYY
;
A
#
# COMPACT_ATOMS: atom_id res chain seq x y z
N MET A 1 21.75 34.15 24.04
CA MET A 1 20.38 34.66 24.23
C MET A 1 19.45 33.95 23.25
N VAL A 2 19.51 32.62 23.22
CA VAL A 2 18.61 31.75 22.43
C VAL A 2 18.27 30.57 23.33
N ASP A 3 17.73 30.93 24.49
CA ASP A 3 17.38 30.09 25.62
C ASP A 3 16.04 30.63 26.15
N ASN A 4 15.12 29.76 26.58
CA ASN A 4 13.71 30.04 26.94
C ASN A 4 12.65 29.96 25.81
N LEU A 5 12.65 28.88 25.01
CA LEU A 5 11.42 28.39 24.36
C LEU A 5 11.31 26.86 24.49
N ILE A 6 10.07 26.36 24.43
CA ILE A 6 9.64 24.94 24.57
C ILE A 6 9.63 24.41 26.03
N SER A 7 8.57 24.75 26.77
CA SER A 7 8.18 24.13 28.05
C SER A 7 6.66 23.95 28.16
N LEU A 8 6.15 22.80 27.71
CA LEU A 8 4.77 22.32 27.89
C LEU A 8 4.79 20.79 28.09
N PRO A 9 3.72 20.15 28.62
CA PRO A 9 3.82 18.89 29.37
C PRO A 9 3.95 17.60 28.52
N ALA A 10 5.05 17.48 27.77
CA ALA A 10 5.49 16.26 27.10
C ALA A 10 6.95 15.86 27.44
N GLN A 11 7.68 16.69 28.19
CA GLN A 11 9.11 16.48 28.49
C GLN A 11 9.33 15.60 29.72
N ALA A 12 9.49 14.29 29.50
CA ALA A 12 10.18 13.37 30.41
C ALA A 12 11.11 12.48 29.57
N PRO A 13 12.39 12.86 29.39
CA PRO A 13 13.33 12.07 28.60
C PRO A 13 13.64 10.74 29.28
N SER A 14 13.56 9.63 28.54
CA SER A 14 14.21 8.39 28.97
C SER A 14 15.73 8.59 28.90
N MET A 15 16.45 8.41 30.01
CA MET A 15 17.88 8.74 30.11
C MET A 15 18.81 7.69 29.47
N HIS A 16 18.31 6.87 28.55
CA HIS A 16 19.05 5.73 28.02
C HIS A 16 19.56 5.94 26.57
N ILE A 17 20.87 6.24 26.52
CA ILE A 17 21.80 5.99 25.41
C ILE A 17 21.70 6.97 24.22
N LYS A 18 22.82 7.67 23.95
CA LYS A 18 23.03 8.40 22.69
C LYS A 18 23.29 7.41 21.55
N VAL A 19 22.42 7.39 20.54
CA VAL A 19 22.59 6.56 19.35
C VAL A 19 23.55 7.24 18.35
N PRO A 20 24.59 6.56 17.84
CA PRO A 20 25.36 7.05 16.71
C PRO A 20 24.57 6.87 15.40
N MET A 21 24.30 7.96 14.69
CA MET A 21 23.56 7.97 13.42
C MET A 21 24.48 7.85 12.20
N ARG A 22 24.23 6.83 11.38
CA ARG A 22 24.63 6.61 9.96
C ARG A 22 23.71 5.50 9.41
N ALA A 23 23.51 5.30 8.11
CA ALA A 23 23.46 6.21 6.96
C ALA A 23 22.68 5.52 5.83
N GLU A 24 22.06 6.31 4.95
CA GLU A 24 21.50 5.98 3.62
C GLU A 24 19.98 5.81 3.45
N TRP A 25 19.17 6.08 4.47
CA TRP A 25 17.70 6.14 4.32
C TRP A 25 17.02 7.41 4.85
N ASN A 26 15.87 7.71 4.25
CA ASN A 26 14.90 8.68 4.76
C ASN A 26 13.46 8.40 4.23
N THR A 27 12.69 7.63 4.98
CA THR A 27 11.33 7.18 4.66
C THR A 27 10.34 8.33 4.41
N ALA A 28 10.41 9.42 5.18
CA ALA A 28 9.48 10.54 5.00
C ALA A 28 9.76 11.34 3.70
N ALA A 29 11.02 11.45 3.28
CA ALA A 29 11.33 12.05 1.97
C ALA A 29 10.90 11.15 0.81
N LEU A 30 11.02 9.82 0.97
CA LEU A 30 10.60 8.83 -0.02
C LEU A 30 9.10 8.96 -0.32
N PHE A 31 8.23 8.99 0.69
CA PHE A 31 6.77 9.08 0.46
C PHE A 31 6.30 10.43 -0.06
N LEU A 32 6.98 11.53 0.31
CA LEU A 32 6.71 12.85 -0.28
C LEU A 32 7.08 12.88 -1.76
N HIS A 33 8.20 12.29 -2.15
CA HIS A 33 8.61 12.19 -3.55
C HIS A 33 7.71 11.26 -4.35
N MET A 34 7.37 10.09 -3.79
CA MET A 34 6.38 9.15 -4.34
C MET A 34 5.00 9.79 -4.52
N SER A 35 4.55 10.63 -3.59
CA SER A 35 3.29 11.39 -3.74
C SER A 35 3.33 12.35 -4.94
N ARG A 36 4.50 12.89 -5.31
CA ARG A 36 4.66 13.75 -6.50
C ARG A 36 4.84 12.95 -7.79
N ASP A 37 5.42 11.76 -7.72
CA ASP A 37 5.49 10.79 -8.83
C ASP A 37 4.12 10.19 -9.17
N HIS A 38 3.24 10.04 -8.17
CA HIS A 38 1.85 9.63 -8.35
C HIS A 38 0.91 10.80 -8.72
N GLY A 39 1.42 12.04 -8.82
CA GLY A 39 0.62 13.22 -9.18
C GLY A 39 -0.46 13.59 -8.15
N ILE A 40 -0.23 13.34 -6.85
CA ILE A 40 -1.20 13.59 -5.78
C ILE A 40 -1.43 15.11 -5.59
N PRO A 41 -2.70 15.60 -5.56
CA PRO A 41 -3.02 17.01 -5.33
C PRO A 41 -2.61 17.55 -3.95
N SER A 42 -2.60 18.87 -3.78
CA SER A 42 -2.11 19.52 -2.56
C SER A 42 -3.08 19.45 -1.38
N TYR A 43 -2.55 19.58 -0.15
CA TYR A 43 -3.36 19.51 1.07
C TYR A 43 -4.58 20.46 1.05
N PRO A 44 -4.48 21.73 0.62
CA PRO A 44 -5.66 22.59 0.50
C PRO A 44 -6.77 22.06 -0.40
N GLN A 45 -6.45 21.36 -1.49
CA GLN A 45 -7.46 20.84 -2.42
C GLN A 45 -8.28 19.73 -1.75
N LEU A 46 -7.61 18.80 -1.05
CA LEU A 46 -8.29 17.75 -0.28
C LEU A 46 -8.97 18.29 0.98
N LEU A 47 -8.40 19.30 1.66
CA LEU A 47 -9.07 20.00 2.76
C LEU A 47 -10.34 20.71 2.28
N GLN A 48 -10.32 21.32 1.09
CA GLN A 48 -11.48 21.99 0.51
C GLN A 48 -12.61 20.99 0.21
N TYR A 49 -12.26 19.87 -0.43
CA TYR A 49 -13.16 18.73 -0.65
C TYR A 49 -13.75 18.21 0.67
N CYS A 50 -12.89 17.87 1.64
CA CYS A 50 -13.30 17.28 2.92
C CYS A 50 -14.08 18.22 3.85
N SER A 51 -13.90 19.53 3.72
CA SER A 51 -14.70 20.54 4.44
C SER A 51 -15.97 20.94 3.71
N ASN A 52 -16.16 20.47 2.46
CA ASN A 52 -17.22 20.90 1.53
C ASN A 52 -17.36 22.43 1.45
N SER A 53 -16.21 23.12 1.43
CA SER A 53 -16.13 24.58 1.47
C SER A 53 -15.56 25.14 0.17
N THR A 54 -15.60 26.47 0.01
CA THR A 54 -14.88 27.17 -1.07
C THR A 54 -13.95 28.19 -0.45
N PHE A 55 -12.64 27.94 -0.54
CA PHE A 55 -11.63 28.92 -0.16
C PHE A 55 -11.65 30.14 -1.09
N ALA A 56 -11.09 31.25 -0.62
CA ALA A 56 -10.91 32.44 -1.43
C ALA A 56 -9.97 32.15 -2.62
N LYS A 57 -10.04 33.00 -3.66
CA LYS A 57 -9.27 32.83 -4.92
C LYS A 57 -7.73 32.89 -4.79
N LYS A 58 -7.24 33.11 -3.57
CA LYS A 58 -5.90 32.81 -3.05
C LYS A 58 -6.08 32.42 -1.58
N LEU A 59 -5.55 31.28 -1.18
CA LEU A 59 -5.58 30.83 0.21
C LEU A 59 -4.44 31.51 0.99
N THR A 60 -4.60 31.62 2.31
CA THR A 60 -3.53 32.04 3.22
C THR A 60 -3.21 30.94 4.23
N PHE A 61 -1.93 30.83 4.61
CA PHE A 61 -1.48 29.99 5.73
C PHE A 61 -2.14 30.33 7.08
N GLU A 62 -2.86 31.45 7.20
CA GLU A 62 -3.61 31.80 8.40
C GLU A 62 -4.96 31.06 8.47
N GLU A 63 -5.61 30.80 7.33
CA GLU A 63 -6.87 30.03 7.27
C GLU A 63 -6.67 28.55 7.65
N MET A 64 -5.46 28.01 7.42
CA MET A 64 -5.07 26.65 7.83
C MET A 64 -5.02 26.45 9.37
N LYS A 65 -5.08 27.52 10.18
CA LYS A 65 -5.01 27.47 11.65
C LYS A 65 -6.20 26.79 12.33
N SER A 66 -7.29 26.52 11.62
CA SER A 66 -8.43 25.78 12.18
C SER A 66 -8.06 24.34 12.56
N ASN A 67 -7.17 23.72 11.77
CA ASN A 67 -6.80 22.31 11.90
C ASN A 67 -5.34 22.14 12.34
N ILE A 68 -4.44 23.07 11.96
CA ILE A 68 -2.99 22.95 12.15
C ILE A 68 -2.51 23.96 13.19
N GLU A 69 -1.72 23.50 14.17
CA GLU A 69 -1.22 24.35 15.26
C GLU A 69 -0.36 25.53 14.76
N THR A 70 -0.46 26.68 15.45
CA THR A 70 0.26 27.91 15.07
C THR A 70 1.80 27.76 15.04
N GLN A 71 2.38 26.78 15.75
CA GLN A 71 3.80 26.45 15.61
C GLN A 71 4.12 25.79 14.26
N HIS A 72 3.28 24.86 13.81
CA HIS A 72 3.42 24.18 12.52
C HIS A 72 3.12 25.14 11.34
N ILE A 73 2.18 26.07 11.49
CA ILE A 73 1.92 27.13 10.50
C ILE A 73 3.16 28.01 10.24
N LYS A 74 3.95 28.33 11.28
CA LYS A 74 5.23 29.07 11.09
C LYS A 74 6.24 28.24 10.29
N LEU A 75 6.26 26.93 10.49
CA LEU A 75 7.15 26.00 9.79
C LEU A 75 6.73 25.83 8.32
N LEU A 76 5.43 25.73 8.04
CA LEU A 76 4.90 25.69 6.67
C LEU A 76 5.23 26.97 5.89
N LYS A 77 5.07 28.15 6.51
CA LYS A 77 5.48 29.46 5.95
C LYS A 77 6.98 29.59 5.66
N TYR A 78 7.82 28.75 6.27
CA TYR A 78 9.26 28.70 6.01
C TYR A 78 9.63 27.69 4.91
N LEU A 79 8.82 26.63 4.73
CA LEU A 79 9.08 25.56 3.78
C LEU A 79 8.43 25.78 2.40
N TYR A 80 7.24 26.38 2.35
CA TYR A 80 6.43 26.52 1.13
C TYR A 80 6.19 27.99 0.79
N ALA A 81 6.22 28.34 -0.50
CA ALA A 81 6.01 29.71 -0.98
C ALA A 81 4.55 30.16 -0.84
N ALA A 82 3.60 29.25 -1.10
CA ALA A 82 2.17 29.46 -0.94
C ALA A 82 1.52 28.23 -0.26
N PRO A 83 0.38 28.39 0.42
CA PRO A 83 -0.30 27.25 1.07
C PRO A 83 -0.78 26.22 0.05
N GLU A 84 -1.16 26.63 -1.17
CA GLU A 84 -1.53 25.77 -2.30
C GLU A 84 -0.41 24.80 -2.74
N ASP A 85 0.84 25.05 -2.34
CA ASP A 85 1.99 24.20 -2.64
C ASP A 85 2.24 23.09 -1.59
N VAL A 86 1.54 23.10 -0.45
CA VAL A 86 1.75 22.13 0.65
C VAL A 86 1.33 20.72 0.22
N ASP A 87 2.29 19.79 0.23
CA ASP A 87 2.06 18.38 -0.10
C ASP A 87 1.02 17.73 0.84
N LEU A 88 0.12 16.90 0.31
CA LEU A 88 -0.98 16.30 1.06
C LEU A 88 -0.52 15.65 2.38
N LEU A 89 0.47 14.75 2.30
CA LEU A 89 1.02 14.02 3.45
C LEU A 89 1.57 14.96 4.55
N VAL A 90 2.11 16.13 4.21
CA VAL A 90 2.56 17.11 5.21
C VAL A 90 1.40 17.72 5.95
N GLY A 91 0.33 18.11 5.25
CA GLY A 91 -0.85 18.67 5.90
C GLY A 91 -1.52 17.67 6.83
N LEU A 92 -1.74 16.43 6.36
CA LEU A 92 -2.36 15.35 7.15
C LEU A 92 -1.58 14.99 8.42
N LEU A 93 -0.24 15.10 8.40
CA LEU A 93 0.63 14.87 9.56
C LEU A 93 0.64 16.01 10.59
N LEU A 94 0.19 17.22 10.21
CA LEU A 94 0.24 18.42 11.05
C LEU A 94 -1.13 18.85 11.60
N GLU A 95 -2.21 18.19 11.18
CA GLU A 95 -3.54 18.38 11.74
C GLU A 95 -3.64 17.86 13.18
N ALA A 96 -4.33 18.62 14.05
CA ALA A 96 -4.68 18.17 15.40
C ALA A 96 -5.72 17.03 15.34
N PRO A 97 -5.52 15.89 16.05
CA PRO A 97 -6.48 14.80 16.08
C PRO A 97 -7.85 15.20 16.62
N ILE A 98 -8.93 14.72 15.98
CA ILE A 98 -10.29 14.99 16.45
C ILE A 98 -10.59 14.23 17.77
N PRO A 99 -11.41 14.78 18.70
CA PRO A 99 -11.68 14.15 19.98
C PRO A 99 -12.23 12.71 19.85
N GLY A 100 -11.42 11.74 20.29
CA GLY A 100 -11.76 10.31 20.25
C GLY A 100 -11.12 9.51 19.10
N ALA A 101 -10.41 10.16 18.17
CA ALA A 101 -9.60 9.53 17.12
C ALA A 101 -8.08 9.71 17.38
N VAL A 102 -7.23 9.23 16.46
CA VAL A 102 -5.80 9.59 16.38
C VAL A 102 -5.45 10.45 15.16
N VAL A 103 -6.41 10.68 14.27
CA VAL A 103 -6.22 11.42 13.00
C VAL A 103 -6.93 12.76 13.01
N GLY A 104 -6.37 13.73 12.27
CA GLY A 104 -7.00 15.01 11.98
C GLY A 104 -8.22 14.88 11.05
N PRO A 105 -9.04 15.94 10.93
CA PRO A 105 -10.32 15.88 10.22
C PRO A 105 -10.19 15.59 8.71
N THR A 106 -9.14 16.06 8.03
CA THR A 106 -8.94 15.76 6.60
C THR A 106 -8.55 14.30 6.41
N LEU A 107 -7.65 13.76 7.24
CA LEU A 107 -7.31 12.33 7.20
C LEU A 107 -8.51 11.45 7.61
N ASN A 108 -9.34 11.91 8.54
CA ASN A 108 -10.60 11.25 8.91
C ASN A 108 -11.57 11.16 7.72
N CYS A 109 -11.66 12.21 6.92
CA CYS A 109 -12.44 12.27 5.68
C CYS A 109 -11.85 11.41 4.54
N LEU A 110 -10.54 11.42 4.31
CA LEU A 110 -9.97 10.58 3.23
C LEU A 110 -10.14 9.08 3.54
N LEU A 111 -9.97 8.69 4.80
CA LEU A 111 -10.24 7.33 5.24
C LEU A 111 -11.75 7.02 5.26
N LYS A 112 -12.62 8.00 5.59
CA LYS A 112 -14.09 7.90 5.38
C LYS A 112 -14.40 7.48 3.96
N GLU A 113 -13.98 8.26 2.95
CA GLU A 113 -14.45 7.98 1.59
C GLU A 113 -13.94 6.63 1.10
N GLN A 114 -12.69 6.26 1.42
CA GLN A 114 -12.17 4.93 1.07
C GLN A 114 -12.96 3.80 1.77
N PHE A 115 -13.33 3.93 3.05
CA PHE A 115 -14.04 2.86 3.77
C PHE A 115 -15.56 2.88 3.56
N ILE A 116 -16.20 4.03 3.30
CA ILE A 116 -17.58 4.12 2.81
C ILE A 116 -17.67 3.49 1.45
N LEU A 117 -16.73 3.84 0.55
CA LEU A 117 -16.64 3.20 -0.75
C LEU A 117 -16.46 1.71 -0.55
N LEU A 118 -15.42 1.22 0.16
CA LEU A 118 -15.24 -0.23 0.37
C LEU A 118 -16.51 -0.94 0.91
N LYS A 119 -17.30 -0.30 1.78
CA LYS A 119 -18.55 -0.90 2.28
C LYS A 119 -19.68 -0.93 1.23
N GLN A 120 -19.83 0.14 0.44
CA GLN A 120 -20.87 0.30 -0.58
C GLN A 120 -20.48 -0.28 -1.95
N SER A 121 -19.18 -0.36 -2.25
CA SER A 121 -18.57 -0.78 -3.52
C SER A 121 -18.10 -2.21 -3.51
N ASP A 122 -17.69 -2.74 -2.35
CA ASP A 122 -17.73 -4.18 -2.21
C ASP A 122 -19.20 -4.55 -2.33
N ARG A 123 -19.52 -5.07 -3.51
CA ARG A 123 -20.57 -6.04 -3.70
C ARG A 123 -20.61 -6.92 -2.43
N PHE A 124 -19.68 -7.86 -2.24
CA PHE A 124 -19.77 -8.97 -1.29
C PHE A 124 -19.53 -8.63 0.19
N TRP A 125 -19.75 -7.38 0.61
CA TRP A 125 -19.77 -7.08 2.04
C TRP A 125 -20.78 -8.01 2.70
N TYR A 126 -20.35 -8.76 3.73
CA TYR A 126 -21.10 -9.90 4.31
C TYR A 126 -22.49 -9.55 4.84
N GLU A 127 -22.72 -8.26 4.95
CA GLU A 127 -23.97 -7.60 5.25
C GLU A 127 -25.13 -8.02 4.32
N ASN A 128 -24.93 -8.50 3.09
CA ASN A 128 -25.86 -8.10 2.02
C ASN A 128 -27.26 -8.72 1.91
N ASP A 129 -28.16 -7.99 1.22
CA ASP A 129 -29.51 -8.40 0.80
C ASP A 129 -29.88 -7.86 -0.58
N LEU A 130 -28.91 -7.92 -1.50
CA LEU A 130 -29.17 -7.85 -2.94
C LEU A 130 -28.88 -9.25 -3.48
N PRO A 131 -29.88 -10.15 -3.60
CA PRO A 131 -29.72 -11.41 -4.29
C PRO A 131 -29.13 -11.15 -5.67
N PRO A 132 -28.06 -11.85 -6.09
CA PRO A 132 -27.59 -13.19 -5.69
C PRO A 132 -26.95 -13.40 -4.32
N SER A 133 -26.30 -12.35 -3.89
CA SER A 133 -25.14 -12.30 -3.01
C SER A 133 -25.51 -11.70 -1.66
N SER A 134 -26.79 -11.39 -1.50
CA SER A 134 -27.48 -11.54 -0.26
C SER A 134 -27.02 -12.81 0.44
N PHE A 135 -26.57 -12.65 1.68
CA PHE A 135 -26.49 -13.79 2.56
C PHE A 135 -27.94 -14.08 3.04
N SER A 136 -28.26 -15.31 3.48
CA SER A 136 -29.60 -15.78 3.89
C SER A 136 -29.81 -15.65 5.41
N SER A 137 -31.01 -15.29 5.88
CA SER A 137 -31.24 -14.68 7.21
C SER A 137 -30.62 -15.40 8.41
N ASP A 138 -30.44 -16.71 8.29
CA ASP A 138 -29.88 -17.58 9.30
C ASP A 138 -28.36 -17.41 9.39
N GLN A 139 -27.69 -17.32 8.25
CA GLN A 139 -26.24 -17.17 8.15
C GLN A 139 -25.71 -15.85 8.74
N ILE A 140 -26.55 -14.81 8.91
CA ILE A 140 -26.11 -13.61 9.66
C ILE A 140 -25.89 -13.96 11.12
N ARG A 141 -26.88 -14.67 11.67
CA ARG A 141 -26.94 -15.04 13.10
C ARG A 141 -25.73 -15.90 13.43
N GLU A 142 -25.28 -16.66 12.44
CA GLU A 142 -24.05 -17.43 12.42
C GLU A 142 -22.78 -16.56 12.34
N ILE A 143 -22.59 -15.74 11.31
CA ILE A 143 -21.34 -14.98 11.12
C ILE A 143 -21.10 -14.00 12.28
N LYS A 144 -22.16 -13.42 12.86
CA LYS A 144 -22.05 -12.39 13.90
C LYS A 144 -21.81 -12.90 15.31
N LYS A 145 -21.50 -14.20 15.43
CA LYS A 145 -20.91 -14.83 16.61
C LYS A 145 -19.39 -14.56 16.70
N ILE A 146 -18.72 -14.33 15.56
CA ILE A 146 -17.27 -14.13 15.47
C ILE A 146 -16.83 -12.86 16.21
N THR A 147 -15.71 -12.95 16.94
CA THR A 147 -14.96 -11.83 17.53
C THR A 147 -13.45 -12.11 17.40
N LEU A 148 -12.54 -11.13 17.49
CA LEU A 148 -11.10 -11.48 17.52
C LEU A 148 -10.77 -12.32 18.75
N ALA A 149 -11.44 -12.07 19.88
CA ALA A 149 -11.34 -12.92 21.06
C ALA A 149 -11.69 -14.38 20.71
N ALA A 150 -12.83 -14.63 20.05
CA ALA A 150 -13.23 -15.97 19.58
C ALA A 150 -12.21 -16.63 18.66
N LEU A 151 -11.64 -15.86 17.74
CA LEU A 151 -10.61 -16.34 16.82
C LEU A 151 -9.34 -16.69 17.62
N LEU A 152 -8.71 -15.74 18.31
CA LEU A 152 -7.50 -16.02 19.11
C LEU A 152 -7.67 -17.21 20.05
N CYS A 153 -8.85 -17.34 20.68
CA CYS A 153 -9.25 -18.47 21.51
C CYS A 153 -9.28 -19.82 20.77
N ALA A 154 -9.94 -19.89 19.62
CA ALA A 154 -9.94 -21.11 18.81
C ALA A 154 -8.55 -21.41 18.22
N ASN A 155 -7.67 -20.41 18.16
CA ASN A 155 -6.48 -20.41 17.31
C ASN A 155 -5.14 -20.44 18.08
N THR A 156 -5.17 -20.47 19.41
CA THR A 156 -3.98 -20.41 20.27
C THR A 156 -4.12 -21.43 21.40
N ASP A 157 -3.42 -22.57 21.29
CA ASP A 157 -3.61 -23.74 22.16
C ASP A 157 -3.32 -23.46 23.66
N ASP A 158 -2.50 -22.43 23.93
CA ASP A 158 -2.04 -22.04 25.27
C ASP A 158 -2.83 -20.84 25.84
N LEU A 159 -3.90 -20.41 25.17
CA LEU A 159 -4.73 -19.26 25.55
C LEU A 159 -6.05 -19.73 26.17
N ASP A 160 -6.04 -20.07 27.46
CA ASP A 160 -7.28 -20.48 28.16
C ASP A 160 -8.32 -19.34 28.24
N HIS A 161 -7.85 -18.08 28.33
CA HIS A 161 -8.68 -16.90 28.64
C HIS A 161 -8.18 -15.63 27.95
N ILE A 162 -9.09 -14.88 27.29
CA ILE A 162 -8.82 -13.56 26.69
C ILE A 162 -9.94 -12.56 26.99
N GLN A 163 -9.62 -11.26 26.96
CA GLN A 163 -10.61 -10.19 27.07
C GLN A 163 -11.48 -10.09 25.80
N PRO A 164 -12.83 -10.00 25.90
CA PRO A 164 -13.74 -10.00 24.75
C PRO A 164 -13.53 -8.90 23.69
N LYS A 165 -12.81 -7.82 24.02
CA LYS A 165 -12.50 -6.70 23.10
C LYS A 165 -10.98 -6.58 22.99
N SER A 166 -10.37 -7.39 22.14
CA SER A 166 -8.91 -7.60 22.07
C SER A 166 -8.12 -6.31 21.83
N PHE A 167 -8.64 -5.35 21.05
CA PHE A 167 -7.97 -4.05 20.83
C PHE A 167 -8.33 -2.96 21.87
N VAL A 168 -9.06 -3.27 22.93
CA VAL A 168 -9.11 -2.41 24.13
C VAL A 168 -8.11 -2.98 25.13
N GLN A 169 -7.43 -2.11 25.87
CA GLN A 169 -6.62 -2.55 27.02
C GLN A 169 -7.51 -3.33 28.01
N GLU A 170 -6.91 -4.27 28.73
CA GLU A 170 -7.59 -5.06 29.76
C GLU A 170 -8.16 -4.15 30.88
N ASP A 171 -9.40 -4.43 31.29
CA ASP A 171 -10.08 -3.70 32.37
C ASP A 171 -10.89 -4.70 33.22
N PRO A 172 -10.65 -4.82 34.55
CA PRO A 172 -11.29 -5.84 35.39
C PRO A 172 -12.82 -5.82 35.48
N PHE A 173 -13.50 -4.79 34.98
CA PHE A 173 -14.95 -4.63 35.06
C PHE A 173 -15.64 -4.53 33.69
N LEU A 174 -14.95 -3.97 32.69
CA LEU A 174 -15.51 -3.64 31.38
C LEU A 174 -14.88 -4.43 30.22
N ASN A 175 -13.74 -5.09 30.45
CA ASN A 175 -13.00 -5.88 29.48
C ASN A 175 -12.10 -6.92 30.19
N ALA A 176 -12.68 -7.68 31.13
CA ALA A 176 -12.00 -8.75 31.85
C ALA A 176 -11.88 -10.00 30.96
N ARG A 177 -10.89 -10.87 31.22
CA ARG A 177 -10.72 -12.11 30.45
C ARG A 177 -11.83 -13.12 30.77
N ILE A 178 -12.33 -13.79 29.75
CA ILE A 178 -13.30 -14.90 29.85
C ILE A 178 -12.72 -16.15 29.19
N SER A 179 -13.29 -17.33 29.50
CA SER A 179 -12.77 -18.61 29.01
C SER A 179 -13.07 -18.79 27.53
N CYS A 180 -12.13 -19.40 26.81
CA CYS A 180 -12.19 -19.51 25.36
C CYS A 180 -13.34 -20.36 24.81
N ASP A 181 -13.86 -21.33 25.56
CA ASP A 181 -15.07 -22.10 25.22
C ASP A 181 -16.35 -21.22 25.18
N GLN A 182 -16.31 -20.01 25.75
CA GLN A 182 -17.46 -19.12 25.87
C GLN A 182 -17.67 -18.24 24.61
N HIS A 183 -16.85 -18.46 23.58
CA HIS A 183 -16.84 -17.70 22.33
C HIS A 183 -17.46 -18.49 21.14
N PRO A 184 -18.54 -17.99 20.50
CA PRO A 184 -19.32 -18.76 19.52
C PRO A 184 -18.84 -18.67 18.05
N LEU A 185 -19.26 -19.64 17.21
CA LEU A 185 -18.84 -19.82 15.80
C LEU A 185 -20.02 -20.07 14.81
N PRO A 186 -19.82 -19.96 13.47
CA PRO A 186 -20.87 -19.99 12.44
C PRO A 186 -21.20 -21.34 11.76
N ASN A 187 -22.39 -21.42 11.13
CA ASN A 187 -22.85 -22.40 10.13
C ASN A 187 -23.14 -21.73 8.74
N LEU A 188 -23.08 -22.46 7.60
CA LEU A 188 -22.59 -21.92 6.31
C LEU A 188 -23.30 -22.34 4.97
N HIS A 189 -24.63 -22.46 4.86
CA HIS A 189 -25.24 -23.35 3.83
C HIS A 189 -25.67 -22.81 2.40
N GLU A 190 -25.56 -21.52 2.00
CA GLU A 190 -26.49 -20.89 0.98
C GLU A 190 -25.94 -19.60 0.18
N TRP A 191 -25.46 -19.58 -1.12
CA TRP A 191 -24.90 -18.36 -1.90
C TRP A 191 -24.53 -18.45 -3.50
N ILE A 192 -25.06 -17.69 -4.56
CA ILE A 192 -24.79 -17.65 -6.13
C ILE A 192 -25.51 -16.45 -6.97
N GLU A 193 -25.32 -15.66 -8.15
CA GLU A 193 -24.51 -15.10 -9.37
C GLU A 193 -25.13 -13.78 -10.13
N MET A 194 -24.75 -12.85 -11.12
CA MET A 194 -23.66 -12.24 -12.07
C MET A 194 -23.82 -10.64 -12.40
N ASP A 195 -23.71 -9.79 -13.51
CA ASP A 195 -23.32 -9.57 -15.01
C ASP A 195 -23.59 -8.03 -15.51
N HIS A 196 -23.12 -7.14 -16.49
CA HIS A 196 -21.96 -6.80 -17.46
C HIS A 196 -21.73 -5.23 -17.92
N MET A 197 -21.20 -4.79 -19.15
CA MET A 197 -20.40 -3.49 -19.54
C MET A 197 -20.65 -2.64 -20.93
N ALA A 198 -19.88 -1.54 -21.38
CA ALA A 198 -20.06 -0.57 -22.60
C ALA A 198 -18.84 0.35 -23.19
N ASP A 199 -18.92 1.25 -24.28
CA ASP A 199 -17.77 1.86 -25.16
C ASP A 199 -17.88 3.20 -26.12
N VAL A 200 -16.81 3.69 -26.90
CA VAL A 200 -16.66 4.87 -27.91
C VAL A 200 -15.85 4.67 -29.30
N SER A 201 -14.89 5.53 -29.83
CA SER A 201 -14.50 5.63 -31.31
C SER A 201 -13.05 6.07 -31.81
N GLU A 202 -12.70 5.94 -33.12
CA GLU A 202 -11.38 5.45 -33.65
C GLU A 202 -10.32 6.36 -34.41
N ASP A 203 -10.65 7.34 -35.27
CA ASP A 203 -9.70 7.84 -36.34
C ASP A 203 -8.36 8.49 -35.89
N LEU A 204 -8.32 9.20 -34.76
CA LEU A 204 -7.17 10.04 -34.31
C LEU A 204 -5.91 9.24 -33.93
N LEU A 205 -6.06 7.92 -33.84
CA LEU A 205 -5.29 7.09 -32.91
C LEU A 205 -4.11 6.37 -33.57
N MET A 206 -4.21 6.11 -34.89
CA MET A 206 -3.19 5.40 -35.67
C MET A 206 -1.82 6.11 -35.68
N GLU A 207 -1.80 7.44 -35.85
CA GLU A 207 -0.55 8.21 -35.96
C GLU A 207 0.23 8.23 -34.64
N ALA A 208 -0.48 8.22 -33.50
CA ALA A 208 0.11 8.25 -32.17
C ALA A 208 0.80 6.93 -31.79
N VAL A 209 0.16 5.79 -32.08
CA VAL A 209 0.69 4.44 -31.79
C VAL A 209 2.01 4.21 -32.54
N ALA A 210 2.06 4.56 -33.83
CA ALA A 210 3.23 4.35 -34.68
C ALA A 210 4.49 5.11 -34.22
N LYS A 211 4.34 6.24 -33.51
CA LYS A 211 5.47 6.95 -32.89
C LYS A 211 5.89 6.32 -31.56
N ALA A 212 4.91 5.95 -30.72
CA ALA A 212 5.14 5.33 -29.42
C ALA A 212 5.98 4.04 -29.50
N GLU A 213 5.78 3.22 -30.54
CA GLU A 213 6.58 2.01 -30.79
C GLU A 213 8.08 2.32 -30.95
N GLN A 214 8.43 3.42 -31.62
CA GLN A 214 9.82 3.79 -31.88
C GLN A 214 10.54 4.23 -30.61
N GLU A 215 9.85 4.96 -29.72
CA GLU A 215 10.39 5.40 -28.44
C GLU A 215 10.57 4.22 -27.48
N LEU A 216 9.62 3.27 -27.45
CA LEU A 216 9.75 2.01 -26.71
C LEU A 216 10.94 1.14 -27.19
N LEU A 217 11.20 1.11 -28.51
CA LEU A 217 12.37 0.41 -29.07
C LEU A 217 13.71 1.12 -28.79
N ALA A 218 13.72 2.45 -28.65
CA ALA A 218 14.90 3.19 -28.19
C ALA A 218 15.18 2.92 -26.70
N ARG A 219 14.12 2.84 -25.88
CA ARG A 219 14.18 2.60 -24.43
C ARG A 219 14.91 1.30 -24.07
N LYS A 220 14.52 0.18 -24.71
CA LYS A 220 15.12 -1.15 -24.52
C LYS A 220 16.62 -1.21 -24.88
N LYS A 221 17.06 -0.42 -25.87
CA LYS A 221 18.48 -0.33 -26.26
C LYS A 221 19.33 0.40 -25.22
N LEU A 222 18.77 1.41 -24.55
CA LEU A 222 19.44 2.16 -23.48
C LEU A 222 19.63 1.29 -22.23
N GLU A 223 18.61 0.51 -21.85
CA GLU A 223 18.67 -0.44 -20.72
C GLU A 223 19.77 -1.48 -20.88
N TYR A 224 19.82 -2.14 -22.05
CA TYR A 224 20.89 -3.10 -22.38
C TYR A 224 22.27 -2.43 -22.27
N LYS A 225 22.42 -1.23 -22.84
CA LYS A 225 23.67 -0.47 -22.79
C LYS A 225 24.09 -0.17 -21.34
N SER A 226 23.19 0.40 -20.52
CA SER A 226 23.48 0.68 -19.10
C SER A 226 23.84 -0.58 -18.32
N TYR A 227 23.19 -1.71 -18.58
CA TYR A 227 23.55 -2.97 -17.94
C TYR A 227 24.97 -3.41 -18.31
N THR A 228 25.36 -3.30 -19.58
CA THR A 228 26.71 -3.68 -20.04
C THR A 228 27.82 -2.70 -19.63
N GLU A 229 27.53 -1.41 -19.45
CA GLU A 229 28.54 -0.38 -19.13
C GLU A 229 28.64 -0.04 -17.64
N ILE A 230 27.54 -0.15 -16.88
CA ILE A 230 27.43 0.30 -15.47
C ILE A 230 27.09 -0.86 -14.53
N GLY A 231 26.36 -1.88 -15.03
CA GLY A 231 25.90 -3.01 -14.22
C GLY A 231 24.70 -2.69 -13.33
N GLY A 232 24.30 -3.68 -12.53
CA GLY A 232 23.23 -3.57 -11.53
C GLY A 232 23.74 -3.29 -10.12
N VAL A 233 22.85 -2.80 -9.26
CA VAL A 233 23.07 -2.65 -7.81
C VAL A 233 23.01 -4.02 -7.12
N ASP A 234 23.92 -4.28 -6.18
CA ASP A 234 23.85 -5.42 -5.26
C ASP A 234 22.52 -5.41 -4.48
N PRO A 235 21.65 -6.43 -4.62
CA PRO A 235 20.39 -6.53 -3.88
C PRO A 235 20.52 -6.44 -2.35
N LYS A 236 21.69 -6.76 -1.78
CA LYS A 236 21.93 -6.72 -0.32
C LYS A 236 22.43 -5.38 0.19
N SER A 237 22.76 -4.45 -0.72
CA SER A 237 23.14 -3.06 -0.40
C SER A 237 21.92 -2.21 0.01
N PRO A 238 22.08 -1.06 0.68
CA PRO A 238 20.94 -0.21 1.08
C PRO A 238 20.00 0.17 -0.07
N ALA A 239 20.55 0.40 -1.27
CA ALA A 239 19.77 0.69 -2.48
C ALA A 239 19.08 -0.56 -3.05
N GLY A 240 19.71 -1.73 -2.94
CA GLY A 240 19.10 -3.02 -3.32
C GLY A 240 17.92 -3.39 -2.41
N ILE A 241 18.05 -3.16 -1.11
CA ILE A 241 16.99 -3.34 -0.11
C ILE A 241 15.86 -2.32 -0.29
N ALA A 242 16.16 -1.06 -0.61
CA ALA A 242 15.12 -0.09 -0.98
C ALA A 242 14.32 -0.57 -2.22
N ALA A 243 14.97 -1.24 -3.16
CA ALA A 243 14.35 -1.79 -4.36
C ALA A 243 13.63 -3.14 -4.17
N SER A 244 13.76 -3.81 -3.01
CA SER A 244 12.99 -5.03 -2.73
C SER A 244 11.58 -4.74 -2.18
N PHE A 245 11.38 -3.60 -1.50
CA PHE A 245 10.05 -3.14 -1.07
C PHE A 245 9.06 -2.89 -2.21
N SER A 246 9.57 -2.56 -3.40
CA SER A 246 8.78 -2.38 -4.63
C SER A 246 9.20 -3.36 -5.74
N LYS A 247 9.55 -4.59 -5.36
CA LYS A 247 9.97 -5.65 -6.30
C LYS A 247 8.83 -6.04 -7.25
N ALA A 248 8.95 -5.60 -8.52
CA ALA A 248 8.07 -6.03 -9.60
C ALA A 248 8.17 -7.55 -9.84
N ASN A 249 7.03 -8.20 -10.03
CA ASN A 249 6.93 -9.53 -10.61
C ASN A 249 6.93 -9.46 -12.15
N LYS A 250 7.03 -10.62 -12.81
CA LYS A 250 7.13 -10.71 -14.28
C LYS A 250 5.89 -10.17 -15.01
N ASN A 251 4.70 -10.36 -14.46
CA ASN A 251 3.46 -9.90 -15.08
C ASN A 251 3.26 -8.38 -14.89
N ALA A 252 3.76 -7.78 -13.81
CA ALA A 252 3.85 -6.33 -13.64
C ALA A 252 4.82 -5.69 -14.65
N LEU A 253 6.00 -6.30 -14.88
CA LEU A 253 6.94 -5.84 -15.90
C LEU A 253 6.38 -6.01 -17.33
N LYS A 254 5.68 -7.11 -17.61
CA LYS A 254 4.91 -7.31 -18.86
C LYS A 254 3.90 -6.18 -19.08
N LEU A 255 3.05 -5.87 -18.10
CA LEU A 255 2.03 -4.81 -18.18
C LEU A 255 2.65 -3.41 -18.33
N ALA A 256 3.75 -3.12 -17.64
CA ALA A 256 4.43 -1.83 -17.77
C ALA A 256 4.97 -1.57 -19.19
N ASN A 257 5.36 -2.63 -19.93
CA ASN A 257 5.81 -2.49 -21.31
C ASN A 257 4.70 -2.05 -22.27
N THR A 258 3.45 -2.49 -22.08
CA THR A 258 2.30 -1.97 -22.84
C THR A 258 1.87 -0.60 -22.35
N SER A 259 1.87 -0.38 -21.03
CA SER A 259 1.50 0.90 -20.41
C SER A 259 2.37 2.07 -20.88
N LEU A 260 3.67 1.85 -21.10
CA LEU A 260 4.57 2.84 -21.71
C LEU A 260 4.18 3.21 -23.15
N LEU A 261 3.63 2.27 -23.95
CA LEU A 261 3.14 2.58 -25.30
C LEU A 261 1.97 3.57 -25.24
N PHE A 262 1.01 3.32 -24.33
CA PHE A 262 -0.10 4.25 -24.09
C PHE A 262 0.41 5.61 -23.56
N GLU A 263 1.43 5.63 -22.70
CA GLU A 263 2.03 6.87 -22.17
C GLU A 263 2.66 7.74 -23.28
N PHE A 264 3.44 7.14 -24.17
CA PHE A 264 4.09 7.85 -25.28
C PHE A 264 3.07 8.31 -26.34
N ALA A 265 2.09 7.47 -26.67
CA ALA A 265 1.01 7.81 -27.61
C ALA A 265 0.16 8.98 -27.07
N SER A 266 -0.19 8.96 -25.79
CA SER A 266 -0.98 10.04 -25.14
C SER A 266 -0.22 11.36 -25.11
N ASN A 267 1.08 11.30 -24.77
CA ASN A 267 1.97 12.46 -24.88
C ASN A 267 1.96 13.05 -26.29
N GLU A 268 2.08 12.21 -27.33
CA GLU A 268 2.09 12.72 -28.71
C GLU A 268 0.74 13.31 -29.15
N ILE A 269 -0.38 12.71 -28.75
CA ILE A 269 -1.71 13.27 -29.05
C ILE A 269 -1.87 14.64 -28.37
N VAL A 270 -1.56 14.74 -27.08
CA VAL A 270 -1.62 16.01 -26.34
C VAL A 270 -0.71 17.07 -26.97
N ASN A 271 0.53 16.71 -27.33
CA ASN A 271 1.46 17.62 -27.99
C ASN A 271 0.96 18.04 -29.38
N SER A 272 0.44 17.11 -30.18
CA SER A 272 -0.09 17.40 -31.51
C SER A 272 -1.34 18.29 -31.48
N LEU A 273 -2.30 18.00 -30.60
CA LEU A 273 -3.52 18.79 -30.43
C LEU A 273 -3.20 20.21 -29.92
N THR A 274 -2.28 20.36 -28.96
CA THR A 274 -1.84 21.68 -28.49
C THR A 274 -1.09 22.45 -29.57
N HIS A 275 -0.18 21.82 -30.33
CA HIS A 275 0.49 22.46 -31.48
C HIS A 275 -0.47 22.88 -32.59
N LEU A 276 -1.48 22.07 -32.93
CA LEU A 276 -2.50 22.39 -33.93
C LEU A 276 -3.37 23.59 -33.49
N ARG A 277 -3.72 23.68 -32.21
CA ARG A 277 -4.45 24.84 -31.65
C ARG A 277 -3.57 26.09 -31.54
N ARG A 278 -2.28 25.95 -31.22
CA ARG A 278 -1.30 27.06 -31.17
C ARG A 278 -1.05 27.71 -32.54
N ARG A 279 -1.35 27.01 -33.65
CA ARG A 279 -1.41 27.58 -35.02
C ARG A 279 -2.69 28.36 -35.33
N ARG A 280 -3.73 28.32 -34.48
CA ARG A 280 -5.05 28.94 -34.71
C ARG A 280 -5.38 30.11 -33.77
N GLN A 281 -4.68 30.25 -32.64
CA GLN A 281 -4.88 31.36 -31.69
C GLN A 281 -3.54 31.88 -31.14
N ILE A 282 -3.39 33.21 -31.11
CA ILE A 282 -2.22 33.92 -30.56
C ILE A 282 -2.68 34.74 -29.35
N PHE A 283 -2.59 34.17 -28.15
CA PHE A 283 -2.75 34.88 -26.88
C PHE A 283 -1.97 34.16 -25.77
N ASP A 284 -1.22 34.92 -24.96
CA ASP A 284 -0.41 34.37 -23.86
C ASP A 284 -1.24 34.19 -22.58
N SER A 285 -1.43 32.95 -22.14
CA SER A 285 -1.79 32.62 -20.75
C SER A 285 -1.49 31.15 -20.47
N GLU A 286 -0.37 30.86 -19.78
CA GLU A 286 0.05 29.48 -19.48
C GLU A 286 -0.97 28.73 -18.61
N SER A 287 -1.62 29.43 -17.67
CA SER A 287 -2.67 28.87 -16.80
C SER A 287 -3.95 28.46 -17.55
N PHE A 288 -4.21 28.99 -18.74
CA PHE A 288 -5.32 28.51 -19.58
C PHE A 288 -4.91 27.28 -20.40
N VAL A 289 -3.62 27.17 -20.74
CA VAL A 289 -3.05 26.03 -21.47
C VAL A 289 -2.94 24.79 -20.58
N SER A 290 -2.63 24.94 -19.28
CA SER A 290 -2.57 23.78 -18.36
C SER A 290 -3.94 23.11 -18.19
N THR A 291 -4.98 23.86 -17.79
CA THR A 291 -6.32 23.29 -17.61
C THR A 291 -6.87 22.66 -18.89
N LEU A 292 -6.65 23.28 -20.06
CA LEU A 292 -7.00 22.69 -21.35
C LEU A 292 -6.19 21.44 -21.72
N ARG A 293 -5.05 21.20 -21.08
CA ARG A 293 -4.22 19.99 -21.27
C ARG A 293 -4.73 18.85 -20.39
N ASP A 294 -5.09 19.18 -19.15
CA ASP A 294 -5.71 18.29 -18.18
C ASP A 294 -7.10 17.81 -18.69
N ASP A 295 -7.96 18.74 -19.12
CA ASP A 295 -9.25 18.46 -19.78
C ASP A 295 -9.12 17.50 -20.98
N ILE A 296 -8.00 17.58 -21.71
CA ILE A 296 -7.73 16.72 -22.88
C ILE A 296 -7.17 15.37 -22.47
N SER A 297 -6.28 15.29 -21.47
CA SER A 297 -5.68 14.02 -21.05
C SER A 297 -6.66 13.13 -20.30
N GLU A 298 -7.58 13.68 -19.51
CA GLU A 298 -8.73 12.94 -18.96
C GLU A 298 -9.62 12.37 -20.07
N GLY A 299 -9.89 13.17 -21.11
CA GLY A 299 -10.73 12.76 -22.24
C GLY A 299 -10.20 11.56 -23.03
N LEU A 300 -8.89 11.33 -23.04
CA LEU A 300 -8.24 10.23 -23.76
C LEU A 300 -8.54 8.83 -23.19
N GLN A 301 -8.94 8.72 -21.91
CA GLN A 301 -9.20 7.42 -21.28
C GLN A 301 -10.42 6.67 -21.86
N ASN A 302 -11.30 7.37 -22.57
CA ASN A 302 -12.53 6.82 -23.14
C ASN A 302 -12.39 6.46 -24.63
N VAL A 303 -11.16 6.28 -25.12
CA VAL A 303 -10.89 6.10 -26.56
C VAL A 303 -10.09 4.81 -26.78
N ASP A 304 -10.77 3.77 -27.27
CA ASP A 304 -10.14 2.48 -27.53
C ASP A 304 -9.21 2.53 -28.75
N ILE A 305 -8.06 1.89 -28.61
CA ILE A 305 -7.03 1.71 -29.66
C ILE A 305 -6.66 0.24 -29.87
N SER A 306 -7.43 -0.69 -29.31
CA SER A 306 -7.18 -2.13 -29.40
C SER A 306 -7.13 -2.66 -30.83
N SER A 307 -7.89 -2.06 -31.76
CA SER A 307 -7.86 -2.39 -33.19
C SER A 307 -6.55 -2.00 -33.89
N LEU A 308 -5.74 -1.12 -33.28
CA LEU A 308 -4.60 -0.45 -33.89
C LEU A 308 -3.24 -0.89 -33.34
N ILE A 309 -3.21 -1.50 -32.15
CA ILE A 309 -1.98 -2.04 -31.55
C ILE A 309 -1.77 -3.48 -32.07
N PRO A 310 -0.64 -3.79 -32.73
CA PRO A 310 -0.31 -5.15 -33.14
C PRO A 310 -0.36 -6.14 -31.98
N GLY A 311 -1.15 -7.22 -32.13
CA GLY A 311 -1.46 -8.17 -31.05
C GLY A 311 -0.26 -8.84 -30.35
N HIS A 312 0.93 -8.82 -30.97
CA HIS A 312 2.18 -9.36 -30.41
C HIS A 312 2.88 -8.39 -29.42
N ILE A 313 2.36 -7.17 -29.24
CA ILE A 313 2.87 -6.20 -28.26
C ILE A 313 2.25 -6.43 -26.88
N PHE A 314 1.02 -6.94 -26.83
CA PHE A 314 0.41 -7.39 -25.59
C PHE A 314 1.12 -8.64 -25.06
N PRO A 315 1.38 -8.73 -23.75
CA PRO A 315 2.01 -9.91 -23.19
C PRO A 315 1.08 -11.12 -23.31
N GLU A 316 1.60 -12.25 -23.80
CA GLU A 316 0.81 -13.48 -23.81
C GLU A 316 0.37 -13.86 -22.38
N PRO A 317 -0.90 -14.26 -22.21
CA PRO A 317 -1.45 -14.69 -20.92
C PRO A 317 -0.71 -15.93 -20.43
N ASP A 318 -0.30 -15.94 -19.16
CA ASP A 318 0.30 -17.13 -18.58
C ASP A 318 -0.80 -18.10 -18.16
N LEU A 319 -1.17 -19.00 -19.07
CA LEU A 319 -2.27 -19.97 -18.92
C LEU A 319 -2.11 -20.95 -17.73
N GLN A 320 -0.99 -20.90 -16.98
CA GLN A 320 -0.81 -21.64 -15.72
C GLN A 320 -0.97 -20.76 -14.47
N CYS A 321 -0.78 -19.44 -14.58
CA CYS A 321 -0.76 -18.51 -13.44
C CYS A 321 -1.96 -17.55 -13.40
N ASP A 322 -2.48 -17.18 -14.57
CA ASP A 322 -3.45 -16.11 -14.77
C ASP A 322 -4.85 -16.68 -14.98
N GLU A 323 -5.83 -16.18 -14.22
CA GLU A 323 -7.21 -16.67 -14.21
C GLU A 323 -8.02 -16.00 -15.35
N PHE A 324 -8.12 -16.67 -16.50
CA PHE A 324 -8.86 -16.18 -17.68
C PHE A 324 -10.01 -17.12 -18.08
N GLY A 325 -11.23 -16.59 -18.18
CA GLY A 325 -12.41 -17.33 -18.63
C GLY A 325 -13.72 -16.56 -18.40
N PRO A 326 -14.88 -17.09 -18.83
CA PRO A 326 -16.16 -16.59 -18.34
C PRO A 326 -16.24 -16.79 -16.82
N CYS A 327 -16.81 -15.83 -16.10
CA CYS A 327 -16.99 -15.96 -14.66
C CYS A 327 -18.05 -17.01 -14.34
N ASP A 328 -17.68 -18.01 -13.54
CA ASP A 328 -18.58 -18.80 -12.74
C ASP A 328 -18.65 -18.14 -11.36
N GLY A 329 -19.76 -17.47 -11.05
CA GLY A 329 -20.00 -16.91 -9.72
C GLY A 329 -20.75 -17.86 -8.79
N SER A 330 -21.10 -19.07 -9.26
CA SER A 330 -21.55 -20.18 -8.43
C SER A 330 -20.37 -20.85 -7.71
N TYR A 331 -19.16 -20.65 -8.26
CA TYR A 331 -17.90 -20.90 -7.57
C TYR A 331 -17.84 -20.10 -6.24
N PRO A 332 -17.86 -20.77 -5.07
CA PRO A 332 -18.16 -20.10 -3.80
C PRO A 332 -16.94 -19.47 -3.12
N TYR A 333 -15.86 -19.24 -3.86
CA TYR A 333 -14.56 -18.79 -3.37
C TYR A 333 -14.03 -17.61 -4.20
N ARG A 334 -13.14 -16.81 -3.60
CA ARG A 334 -12.44 -15.76 -4.33
C ARG A 334 -11.35 -16.41 -5.19
N SER A 335 -11.17 -15.95 -6.42
CA SER A 335 -9.94 -16.15 -7.19
C SER A 335 -8.71 -15.67 -6.41
N TYR A 336 -7.50 -16.03 -6.85
CA TYR A 336 -6.27 -15.54 -6.20
C TYR A 336 -5.89 -14.14 -6.68
N SER A 337 -6.21 -13.79 -7.93
CA SER A 337 -6.03 -12.43 -8.45
C SER A 337 -7.16 -11.47 -8.07
N GLY A 338 -8.28 -11.92 -7.51
CA GLY A 338 -9.48 -11.09 -7.34
C GLY A 338 -10.32 -10.92 -8.62
N TYR A 339 -9.91 -11.55 -9.72
CA TYR A 339 -10.72 -11.68 -10.95
C TYR A 339 -12.10 -12.28 -10.66
N CYS A 340 -13.11 -11.89 -11.44
CA CYS A 340 -14.50 -12.30 -11.26
C CYS A 340 -15.12 -11.93 -9.89
N ASN A 341 -14.48 -11.11 -9.05
CA ASN A 341 -15.16 -10.52 -7.89
C ASN A 341 -16.33 -9.66 -8.39
N ASN A 342 -16.09 -8.54 -9.07
CA ASN A 342 -17.20 -7.84 -9.72
C ASN A 342 -17.64 -8.61 -10.98
N LEU A 343 -18.66 -9.46 -10.83
CA LEU A 343 -19.22 -10.27 -11.92
C LEU A 343 -19.75 -9.45 -13.12
N LYS A 344 -19.94 -8.11 -12.99
CA LYS A 344 -20.24 -7.23 -14.13
C LYS A 344 -18.99 -6.79 -14.90
N ASN A 345 -17.87 -6.65 -14.21
CA ASN A 345 -16.63 -6.08 -14.72
C ASN A 345 -15.48 -6.93 -14.16
N PRO A 346 -15.18 -8.12 -14.71
CA PRO A 346 -14.38 -9.14 -14.03
C PRO A 346 -12.98 -8.71 -13.55
N LYS A 347 -12.40 -7.66 -14.15
CA LYS A 347 -11.10 -7.06 -13.78
C LYS A 347 -11.17 -6.03 -12.64
N HIS A 348 -12.35 -5.58 -12.20
CA HIS A 348 -12.50 -4.55 -11.15
C HIS A 348 -11.91 -5.04 -9.82
N GLY A 349 -10.86 -4.38 -9.35
CA GLY A 349 -10.11 -4.77 -8.15
C GLY A 349 -9.18 -5.98 -8.31
N GLN A 350 -8.97 -6.48 -9.54
CA GLN A 350 -8.02 -7.55 -9.82
C GLN A 350 -6.57 -7.07 -9.56
N SER A 351 -5.71 -8.00 -9.13
CA SER A 351 -4.27 -7.82 -9.07
C SER A 351 -3.70 -7.48 -10.45
N LEU A 352 -2.63 -6.69 -10.48
CA LEU A 352 -2.07 -6.08 -11.70
C LEU A 352 -3.05 -5.12 -12.40
N GLY A 353 -4.06 -4.63 -11.69
CA GLY A 353 -4.85 -3.47 -12.10
C GLY A 353 -4.14 -2.14 -11.84
N THR A 354 -4.78 -1.03 -12.22
CA THR A 354 -4.39 0.31 -11.79
C THR A 354 -5.10 0.71 -10.50
N PHE A 355 -4.51 1.66 -9.78
CA PHE A 355 -5.23 2.42 -8.76
C PHE A 355 -6.36 3.26 -9.39
N ASN A 356 -7.39 3.55 -8.60
CA ASN A 356 -8.36 4.61 -8.88
C ASN A 356 -7.81 5.97 -8.41
N ARG A 357 -8.49 7.07 -8.74
CA ARG A 357 -8.25 8.40 -8.15
C ARG A 357 -9.49 9.01 -7.51
N LEU A 358 -9.30 9.80 -6.46
CA LEU A 358 -10.32 10.72 -5.93
C LEU A 358 -10.35 12.03 -6.73
N LEU A 359 -9.20 12.45 -7.27
CA LEU A 359 -9.04 13.66 -8.08
C LEU A 359 -8.07 13.40 -9.26
N PRO A 360 -8.22 14.10 -10.41
CA PRO A 360 -7.31 13.98 -11.55
C PRO A 360 -5.82 14.14 -11.22
N SER A 361 -4.97 13.53 -12.04
CA SER A 361 -3.51 13.49 -11.84
C SER A 361 -2.84 14.85 -12.07
N ALA A 362 -2.17 15.39 -11.05
CA ALA A 362 -1.45 16.66 -11.13
C ALA A 362 -0.01 16.49 -11.68
N TYR A 363 0.14 16.07 -12.93
CA TYR A 363 1.44 15.95 -13.61
C TYR A 363 1.90 17.27 -14.25
N ASP A 364 3.21 17.53 -14.24
CA ASP A 364 3.84 18.77 -14.74
C ASP A 364 3.60 19.00 -16.25
N ASP A 365 3.24 17.95 -16.99
CA ASP A 365 2.88 17.97 -18.41
C ASP A 365 1.45 17.48 -18.71
N GLY A 366 0.64 17.19 -17.68
CA GLY A 366 -0.70 16.62 -17.82
C GLY A 366 -0.75 15.14 -18.21
N ILE A 367 0.40 14.45 -18.35
CA ILE A 367 0.46 13.02 -18.71
C ILE A 367 1.31 12.20 -17.74
N SER A 368 2.60 12.51 -17.56
CA SER A 368 3.48 11.63 -16.77
C SER A 368 4.73 12.25 -16.15
N LYS A 369 5.11 13.50 -16.46
CA LYS A 369 6.24 14.17 -15.80
C LYS A 369 5.91 14.45 -14.32
N PRO A 370 6.67 13.92 -13.34
CA PRO A 370 6.40 14.14 -11.91
C PRO A 370 6.27 15.61 -11.54
N ARG A 371 5.42 15.90 -10.56
CA ARG A 371 5.14 17.28 -10.13
C ARG A 371 6.40 17.93 -9.52
N GLN A 372 6.99 18.87 -10.25
CA GLN A 372 8.19 19.63 -9.89
C GLN A 372 7.90 21.12 -9.71
N ILE A 373 6.76 21.60 -10.24
CA ILE A 373 6.33 23.00 -10.17
C ILE A 373 5.08 23.13 -9.26
N GLY A 374 5.08 24.16 -8.43
CA GLY A 374 3.97 24.55 -7.57
C GLY A 374 2.88 25.31 -8.33
N ALA A 375 1.71 25.51 -7.71
CA ALA A 375 0.61 26.28 -8.28
C ALA A 375 0.97 27.75 -8.54
N THR A 376 2.08 28.22 -7.96
CA THR A 376 2.67 29.55 -8.13
C THR A 376 3.66 29.67 -9.29
N GLY A 377 3.98 28.58 -10.01
CA GLY A 377 5.04 28.54 -11.03
C GLY A 377 6.46 28.44 -10.46
N VAL A 378 6.60 28.30 -9.14
CA VAL A 378 7.90 28.12 -8.44
C VAL A 378 8.17 26.63 -8.22
N HIS A 379 9.44 26.21 -8.24
CA HIS A 379 9.80 24.82 -7.92
C HIS A 379 9.33 24.39 -6.52
N LEU A 380 8.80 23.17 -6.41
CA LEU A 380 8.40 22.59 -5.13
C LEU A 380 9.62 22.33 -4.23
N PRO A 381 9.49 22.44 -2.89
CA PRO A 381 10.63 22.27 -1.98
C PRO A 381 11.16 20.84 -2.00
N ASN A 382 12.47 20.68 -1.81
CA ASN A 382 13.15 19.39 -1.83
C ASN A 382 12.59 18.43 -0.74
N PRO A 383 12.21 17.18 -1.07
CA PRO A 383 11.61 16.24 -0.13
C PRO A 383 12.45 15.94 1.13
N ARG A 384 13.78 15.94 1.02
CA ARG A 384 14.68 15.76 2.17
C ARG A 384 14.67 16.98 3.10
N MET A 385 14.57 18.20 2.56
CA MET A 385 14.38 19.40 3.39
C MET A 385 13.07 19.34 4.18
N ILE A 386 11.96 19.05 3.49
CA ILE A 386 10.64 18.92 4.11
C ILE A 386 10.68 17.85 5.20
N SER A 387 11.16 16.65 4.88
CA SER A 387 11.24 15.55 5.85
C SER A 387 12.09 15.90 7.07
N ARG A 388 13.27 16.52 6.91
CA ARG A 388 14.13 16.92 8.04
C ARG A 388 13.43 17.93 8.97
N SER A 389 12.57 18.77 8.41
CA SER A 389 11.86 19.83 9.15
C SER A 389 10.54 19.35 9.77
N ILE A 390 9.74 18.56 9.05
CA ILE A 390 8.41 18.09 9.46
C ILE A 390 8.47 16.80 10.28
N HIS A 391 9.43 15.92 9.99
CA HIS A 391 9.56 14.59 10.62
C HIS A 391 10.97 14.40 11.21
N PRO A 392 11.32 15.16 12.28
CA PRO A 392 12.59 15.00 12.98
C PRO A 392 12.66 13.66 13.74
N ASP A 393 13.87 13.14 13.93
CA ASP A 393 14.13 11.90 14.68
C ASP A 393 13.91 12.10 16.20
N ILE A 394 12.64 12.02 16.61
CA ILE A 394 12.19 12.20 18.00
C ILE A 394 11.26 11.03 18.38
N SER A 395 11.77 10.12 19.20
CA SER A 395 10.98 9.00 19.73
C SER A 395 9.99 9.47 20.80
N ASN A 396 8.70 9.54 20.45
CA ASN A 396 7.59 9.84 21.36
C ASN A 396 6.55 8.73 21.29
N LEU A 397 6.56 7.81 22.25
CA LEU A 397 5.73 6.61 22.22
C LEU A 397 4.26 6.91 22.54
N HIS A 398 3.34 6.42 21.71
CA HIS A 398 1.91 6.63 21.91
C HIS A 398 1.41 5.96 23.21
N LYS A 399 0.86 6.75 24.14
CA LYS A 399 0.56 6.32 25.52
C LYS A 399 -0.67 5.41 25.67
N ARG A 400 -1.50 5.27 24.62
CA ARG A 400 -2.80 4.55 24.66
C ARG A 400 -2.88 3.33 23.74
N TYR A 401 -1.96 3.16 22.80
CA TYR A 401 -2.04 2.09 21.80
C TYR A 401 -0.70 1.37 21.64
N THR A 402 -0.76 0.06 21.44
CA THR A 402 0.40 -0.83 21.36
C THR A 402 1.06 -0.78 19.96
N LEU A 403 2.26 -1.35 19.84
CA LEU A 403 2.96 -1.49 18.56
C LEU A 403 2.15 -2.30 17.52
N MET A 404 1.22 -3.14 17.97
CA MET A 404 0.32 -3.93 17.11
C MET A 404 -0.54 -3.04 16.19
N VAL A 405 -0.88 -1.81 16.56
CA VAL A 405 -1.62 -0.89 15.67
C VAL A 405 -0.78 -0.49 14.46
N MET A 406 0.52 -0.25 14.65
CA MET A 406 1.45 -0.06 13.53
C MET A 406 1.59 -1.37 12.73
N GLN A 407 1.80 -2.48 13.43
CA GLN A 407 2.19 -3.73 12.77
C GLN A 407 1.06 -4.33 11.93
N PHE A 408 -0.18 -4.25 12.42
CA PHE A 408 -1.37 -4.64 11.69
C PHE A 408 -1.68 -3.66 10.54
N ALA A 409 -1.40 -2.36 10.68
CA ALA A 409 -1.53 -1.41 9.58
C ALA A 409 -0.59 -1.77 8.41
N GLN A 410 0.66 -2.13 8.69
CA GLN A 410 1.60 -2.60 7.66
C GLN A 410 1.14 -3.92 7.02
N PHE A 411 0.71 -4.89 7.84
CA PHE A 411 0.19 -6.17 7.34
C PHE A 411 -1.05 -6.00 6.44
N LEU A 412 -1.92 -5.04 6.76
CA LEU A 412 -3.10 -4.69 5.96
C LEU A 412 -2.75 -3.90 4.68
N ASP A 413 -1.76 -3.00 4.75
CA ASP A 413 -1.23 -2.32 3.55
C ASP A 413 -0.63 -3.33 2.58
N HIS A 414 -0.02 -4.39 3.11
CA HIS A 414 0.56 -5.48 2.32
C HIS A 414 -0.49 -6.45 1.75
N ASP A 415 -1.76 -6.35 2.15
CA ASP A 415 -2.89 -6.98 1.45
C ASP A 415 -3.31 -6.06 0.29
N LEU A 416 -3.68 -4.80 0.62
CA LEU A 416 -4.33 -3.87 -0.30
C LEU A 416 -3.42 -3.23 -1.36
N THR A 417 -2.14 -2.99 -1.05
CA THR A 417 -1.26 -2.14 -1.90
C THR A 417 0.14 -2.71 -2.09
N PHE A 418 0.54 -2.82 -3.35
CA PHE A 418 1.92 -3.02 -3.76
C PHE A 418 2.17 -2.21 -5.02
N THR A 419 2.94 -1.12 -4.91
CA THR A 419 3.40 -0.36 -6.08
C THR A 419 4.80 -0.81 -6.48
N PRO A 420 4.99 -1.52 -7.59
CA PRO A 420 6.29 -1.98 -8.07
C PRO A 420 7.08 -0.87 -8.80
N ILE A 421 8.41 -1.02 -8.87
CA ILE A 421 9.32 -0.12 -9.63
C ILE A 421 9.99 -0.85 -10.82
N HIS A 422 10.52 -0.07 -11.76
CA HIS A 422 11.26 -0.61 -12.91
C HIS A 422 12.49 -1.44 -12.54
N LYS A 423 12.64 -2.58 -13.23
CA LYS A 423 13.90 -3.31 -13.37
C LYS A 423 14.61 -2.85 -14.65
N GLY A 424 15.94 -3.02 -14.68
CA GLY A 424 16.73 -2.92 -15.90
C GLY A 424 16.70 -4.22 -16.71
N PHE A 425 17.60 -4.32 -17.69
CA PHE A 425 17.83 -5.55 -18.44
C PHE A 425 18.17 -6.71 -17.49
N ASP A 426 17.71 -7.93 -17.81
CA ASP A 426 17.93 -9.16 -17.03
C ASP A 426 17.49 -9.06 -15.54
N GLU A 427 16.32 -8.43 -15.31
CA GLU A 427 15.71 -8.16 -13.99
C GLU A 427 16.61 -7.38 -12.99
N SER A 428 17.71 -6.79 -13.47
CA SER A 428 18.68 -6.06 -12.66
C SER A 428 18.09 -4.82 -11.96
N ILE A 429 18.70 -4.41 -10.84
CA ILE A 429 18.32 -3.19 -10.10
C ILE A 429 19.15 -2.02 -10.64
N PRO A 430 18.56 -1.00 -11.31
CA PRO A 430 19.34 0.10 -11.87
C PRO A 430 19.90 1.03 -10.78
N SER A 431 21.13 1.50 -10.98
CA SER A 431 21.84 2.33 -10.00
C SER A 431 21.40 3.81 -10.06
N CYS A 432 20.19 4.11 -9.59
CA CYS A 432 19.63 5.47 -9.57
C CYS A 432 20.28 6.44 -8.55
N ARG A 433 21.48 6.14 -8.02
CA ARG A 433 22.13 6.97 -6.99
C ARG A 433 22.89 8.20 -7.53
N PRO A 434 23.54 8.17 -8.71
CA PRO A 434 24.06 9.37 -9.35
C PRO A 434 22.93 10.36 -9.68
N CYS A 435 23.14 11.65 -9.44
CA CYS A 435 22.15 12.67 -9.73
C CYS A 435 21.89 12.88 -11.24
N ASP A 436 22.71 12.30 -12.12
CA ASP A 436 22.52 12.26 -13.57
C ASP A 436 21.89 10.95 -14.09
N SER A 437 21.50 10.03 -13.18
CA SER A 437 21.04 8.67 -13.51
C SER A 437 19.84 8.59 -14.45
N ALA A 438 18.96 9.60 -14.47
CA ALA A 438 17.90 9.75 -15.48
C ALA A 438 18.42 9.71 -16.94
N ARG A 439 19.67 10.13 -17.15
CA ARG A 439 20.33 10.20 -18.46
C ARG A 439 21.43 9.15 -18.63
N THR A 440 22.11 8.78 -17.55
CA THR A 440 23.28 7.89 -17.57
C THR A 440 22.94 6.43 -17.30
N VAL A 441 21.82 6.14 -16.63
CA VAL A 441 21.44 4.78 -16.17
C VAL A 441 20.07 4.37 -16.72
N HIS A 442 19.01 5.12 -16.36
CA HIS A 442 17.63 4.74 -16.68
C HIS A 442 16.70 5.97 -16.59
N PRO A 443 15.95 6.34 -17.65
CA PRO A 443 15.02 7.49 -17.64
C PRO A 443 13.91 7.50 -16.57
N GLU A 444 13.69 6.41 -15.84
CA GLU A 444 12.75 6.37 -14.69
C GLU A 444 13.47 6.50 -13.33
N CYS A 445 14.80 6.71 -13.33
CA CYS A 445 15.49 7.20 -12.14
C CYS A 445 15.17 8.69 -11.95
N ASP A 446 14.58 9.06 -10.82
CA ASP A 446 14.29 10.47 -10.47
C ASP A 446 14.92 10.81 -9.10
N PRO A 447 16.26 10.95 -9.03
CA PRO A 447 17.02 10.90 -7.78
C PRO A 447 16.84 12.16 -6.90
N ILE A 448 16.58 11.95 -5.60
CA ILE A 448 16.36 13.06 -4.66
C ILE A 448 17.70 13.67 -4.25
N LEU A 449 17.93 14.93 -4.64
CA LEU A 449 19.10 15.73 -4.24
C LEU A 449 19.25 15.81 -2.72
N ILE A 450 20.47 15.64 -2.20
CA ILE A 450 20.81 15.98 -0.81
C ILE A 450 20.89 17.52 -0.73
N PRO A 451 20.15 18.19 0.17
CA PRO A 451 20.17 19.63 0.27
C PRO A 451 21.45 20.14 0.95
N PRO A 452 21.96 21.34 0.58
CA PRO A 452 23.12 21.92 1.24
C PRO A 452 22.96 22.04 2.75
N GLY A 453 23.99 21.63 3.49
CA GLY A 453 23.98 21.65 4.96
C GLY A 453 23.10 20.58 5.60
N ASP A 454 22.86 19.43 4.96
CA ASP A 454 22.28 18.27 5.65
C ASP A 454 23.19 17.78 6.78
N ASN A 455 22.64 17.65 7.99
CA ASN A 455 23.41 17.28 9.18
C ASN A 455 23.85 15.80 9.22
N HIS A 456 23.31 14.95 8.34
CA HIS A 456 23.54 13.51 8.33
C HIS A 456 24.16 13.04 7.00
N TYR A 457 23.81 13.70 5.89
CA TYR A 457 24.15 13.27 4.54
C TYR A 457 25.19 14.18 3.87
N PRO A 458 26.32 13.64 3.37
CA PRO A 458 27.28 14.45 2.62
C PRO A 458 26.72 14.76 1.22
N GLU A 459 26.65 16.05 0.90
CA GLU A 459 26.20 16.55 -0.41
C GLU A 459 27.09 16.05 -1.56
N PHE A 460 28.39 15.84 -1.31
CA PHE A 460 29.38 15.39 -2.28
C PHE A 460 30.14 14.15 -1.81
N ASN A 461 30.51 13.29 -2.75
CA ASN A 461 31.42 12.18 -2.52
C ASN A 461 32.85 12.73 -2.36
N ILE A 462 33.41 12.55 -1.16
CA ILE A 462 34.72 13.10 -0.77
C ILE A 462 35.86 12.62 -1.69
N THR A 463 35.75 11.42 -2.27
CA THR A 463 36.80 10.83 -3.12
C THR A 463 36.68 11.25 -4.60
N THR A 464 35.47 11.47 -5.11
CA THR A 464 35.23 11.72 -6.55
C THR A 464 34.76 13.14 -6.88
N GLY A 465 34.43 13.96 -5.87
CA GLY A 465 33.88 15.30 -6.03
C GLY A 465 32.46 15.35 -6.62
N LYS A 466 31.87 14.21 -7.02
CA LYS A 466 30.51 14.14 -7.57
C LYS A 466 29.46 14.38 -6.48
N GLN A 467 28.39 15.08 -6.82
CA GLN A 467 27.22 15.23 -5.95
C GLN A 467 26.56 13.87 -5.69
N ILE A 468 26.04 13.67 -4.49
CA ILE A 468 25.30 12.47 -4.09
C ILE A 468 23.81 12.80 -4.03
N CYS A 469 22.99 11.89 -4.54
CA CYS A 469 21.54 11.88 -4.35
C CYS A 469 21.12 10.63 -3.56
N PHE A 470 19.91 10.64 -3.00
CA PHE A 470 19.24 9.40 -2.62
C PHE A 470 18.76 8.69 -3.90
N PRO A 471 18.96 7.38 -4.03
CA PRO A 471 18.41 6.63 -5.15
C PRO A 471 16.89 6.60 -5.06
N PHE A 472 16.23 6.94 -6.16
CA PHE A 472 14.79 6.77 -6.34
C PHE A 472 14.53 6.32 -7.79
N MET A 473 13.64 5.35 -7.93
CA MET A 473 13.13 4.85 -9.20
C MET A 473 11.62 5.03 -9.17
N ARG A 474 11.06 5.56 -10.26
CA ARG A 474 9.63 5.82 -10.40
C ARG A 474 8.80 4.53 -10.42
N SER A 475 7.56 4.64 -9.96
CA SER A 475 6.57 3.58 -9.94
C SER A 475 6.24 3.09 -11.36
N LEU A 476 6.02 1.78 -11.55
CA LEU A 476 5.65 1.21 -12.85
C LEU A 476 4.33 1.81 -13.37
N PRO A 477 4.28 2.24 -14.65
CA PRO A 477 3.02 2.57 -15.31
C PRO A 477 2.18 1.30 -15.51
N GLY A 478 0.86 1.44 -15.43
CA GLY A 478 -0.12 0.35 -15.51
C GLY A 478 -1.35 0.63 -16.38
N GLN A 479 -1.49 1.85 -16.92
CA GLN A 479 -2.62 2.25 -17.75
C GLN A 479 -2.78 1.36 -19.01
N GLN A 480 -4.02 0.92 -19.26
CA GLN A 480 -4.38 0.07 -20.40
C GLN A 480 -5.11 0.84 -21.53
N HIS A 481 -5.23 2.17 -21.38
CA HIS A 481 -5.84 3.09 -22.32
C HIS A 481 -4.97 4.36 -22.41
N LEU A 482 -5.28 5.24 -23.36
CA LEU A 482 -4.64 6.56 -23.45
C LEU A 482 -5.05 7.47 -22.28
N GLY A 483 -4.27 8.53 -22.03
CA GLY A 483 -4.46 9.49 -20.94
C GLY A 483 -3.24 9.59 -20.02
N PRO A 484 -3.40 10.10 -18.78
CA PRO A 484 -2.30 10.20 -17.82
C PRO A 484 -1.82 8.84 -17.30
N ARG A 485 -0.60 8.84 -16.76
CA ARG A 485 0.07 7.67 -16.19
C ARG A 485 -0.58 7.24 -14.89
N GLU A 486 -1.05 6.00 -14.85
CA GLU A 486 -1.54 5.36 -13.63
C GLU A 486 -0.56 4.29 -13.16
N GLN A 487 -0.43 4.11 -11.85
CA GLN A 487 0.52 3.16 -11.28
C GLN A 487 -0.12 1.77 -11.14
N ILE A 488 0.67 0.72 -11.35
CA ILE A 488 0.25 -0.67 -11.10
C ILE A 488 0.01 -0.89 -9.60
N ASN A 489 -1.13 -1.48 -9.23
CA ASN A 489 -1.26 -2.23 -7.98
C ASN A 489 -0.98 -3.72 -8.28
N GLN A 490 0.12 -4.25 -7.73
CA GLN A 490 0.51 -5.64 -7.96
C GLN A 490 -0.32 -6.64 -7.14
N ASN A 491 -0.99 -6.17 -6.09
CA ASN A 491 -1.92 -6.95 -5.28
C ASN A 491 -3.37 -6.74 -5.73
N SER A 492 -4.28 -7.63 -5.32
CA SER A 492 -5.72 -7.40 -5.43
C SER A 492 -6.15 -6.21 -4.57
N ALA A 493 -7.26 -5.56 -4.92
CA ALA A 493 -7.76 -4.39 -4.20
C ALA A 493 -8.61 -4.71 -2.96
N PHE A 494 -8.73 -5.99 -2.61
CA PHE A 494 -9.63 -6.47 -1.57
C PHE A 494 -8.88 -6.84 -0.31
N LEU A 495 -9.58 -6.81 0.84
CA LEU A 495 -9.15 -7.51 2.04
C LEU A 495 -9.44 -9.01 1.85
N ASP A 496 -8.61 -9.69 1.05
CA ASP A 496 -8.78 -11.10 0.67
C ASP A 496 -7.63 -12.01 1.11
N GLY A 497 -6.72 -11.51 1.95
CA GLY A 497 -5.62 -12.30 2.50
C GLY A 497 -4.54 -12.64 1.47
N SER A 498 -4.47 -11.90 0.35
CA SER A 498 -3.41 -12.00 -0.65
C SER A 498 -2.00 -11.93 -0.05
N MET A 499 -1.80 -11.23 1.08
CA MET A 499 -0.51 -11.18 1.78
C MET A 499 -0.13 -12.50 2.48
N ILE A 500 -1.10 -13.39 2.70
CA ILE A 500 -0.93 -14.75 3.22
C ILE A 500 -0.83 -15.75 2.06
N TYR A 501 -1.76 -15.68 1.09
CA TYR A 501 -1.99 -16.73 0.08
C TYR A 501 -1.39 -16.44 -1.31
N GLY A 502 -1.16 -15.17 -1.63
CA GLY A 502 -0.61 -14.71 -2.90
C GLY A 502 -1.69 -14.21 -3.87
N SER A 503 -1.33 -13.23 -4.69
CA SER A 503 -2.20 -12.59 -5.68
C SER A 503 -2.29 -13.32 -7.04
N SER A 504 -1.88 -14.59 -7.09
CA SER A 504 -1.91 -15.46 -8.28
C SER A 504 -1.84 -16.94 -7.88
N HIS A 505 -2.33 -17.83 -8.74
CA HIS A 505 -2.28 -19.28 -8.49
C HIS A 505 -0.82 -19.80 -8.41
N CYS A 506 0.07 -19.27 -9.24
CA CYS A 506 1.50 -19.62 -9.21
C CYS A 506 2.22 -19.17 -7.93
N THR A 507 1.79 -18.06 -7.31
CA THR A 507 2.29 -17.69 -5.97
C THR A 507 1.87 -18.76 -4.96
N LEU A 508 0.58 -19.11 -4.91
CA LEU A 508 0.08 -20.11 -3.97
C LEU A 508 0.75 -21.48 -4.16
N HIS A 509 1.00 -21.93 -5.39
CA HIS A 509 1.66 -23.22 -5.64
C HIS A 509 3.08 -23.29 -5.02
N THR A 510 3.74 -22.16 -4.76
CA THR A 510 5.02 -22.16 -4.02
C THR A 510 4.84 -22.22 -2.50
N LEU A 511 3.66 -21.84 -2.00
CA LEU A 511 3.32 -21.76 -0.58
C LEU A 511 2.54 -22.97 -0.07
N LYS A 512 1.87 -23.72 -0.95
CA LYS A 512 1.05 -24.90 -0.61
C LYS A 512 1.84 -26.22 -0.69
N GLY A 513 1.56 -27.13 0.23
CA GLY A 513 2.16 -28.46 0.34
C GLY A 513 1.33 -29.57 -0.32
N PRO A 514 1.88 -30.79 -0.46
CA PRO A 514 1.20 -31.93 -1.09
C PRO A 514 0.08 -32.54 -0.20
N ASP A 515 0.09 -32.26 1.10
CA ASP A 515 -1.02 -32.50 2.03
C ASP A 515 -2.10 -31.39 1.95
N GLY A 516 -1.90 -30.41 1.07
CA GLY A 516 -2.77 -29.27 0.84
C GLY A 516 -2.62 -28.13 1.84
N LYS A 517 -1.83 -28.27 2.91
CA LYS A 517 -1.58 -27.20 3.89
C LYS A 517 -0.69 -26.10 3.32
N MET A 518 -0.53 -24.99 4.03
CA MET A 518 0.59 -24.07 3.79
C MET A 518 1.90 -24.73 4.27
N ASN A 519 2.92 -24.72 3.41
CA ASN A 519 4.27 -25.20 3.71
C ASN A 519 4.86 -24.47 4.92
N VAL A 520 5.67 -25.17 5.72
CA VAL A 520 6.27 -24.67 6.96
C VAL A 520 7.79 -24.84 6.99
N THR A 521 8.47 -24.04 7.81
CA THR A 521 9.80 -24.38 8.32
C THR A 521 9.65 -24.87 9.75
N VAL A 522 9.83 -26.18 9.96
CA VAL A 522 9.85 -26.78 11.30
C VAL A 522 10.96 -26.13 12.14
N HIS A 523 10.61 -25.68 13.34
CA HIS A 523 11.57 -25.02 14.23
C HIS A 523 12.63 -26.05 14.70
N PRO A 524 13.94 -25.74 14.61
CA PRO A 524 15.00 -26.72 14.88
C PRO A 524 15.02 -27.25 16.32
N ASN A 525 14.35 -26.56 17.25
CA ASN A 525 14.29 -26.88 18.67
C ASN A 525 12.83 -27.03 19.16
N GLN A 526 11.99 -27.77 18.43
CA GLN A 526 10.63 -28.23 18.83
C GLN A 526 9.53 -27.18 19.07
N GLY A 527 9.84 -25.88 19.15
CA GLY A 527 8.83 -24.81 19.14
C GLY A 527 7.93 -24.81 17.88
N LYS A 528 6.84 -24.03 17.91
CA LYS A 528 5.80 -24.04 16.85
C LYS A 528 6.34 -23.58 15.47
N ASP A 529 5.78 -24.14 14.40
CA ASP A 529 6.23 -23.95 13.00
C ASP A 529 6.39 -22.47 12.59
N LEU A 530 7.40 -22.19 11.75
CA LEU A 530 7.61 -20.89 11.12
C LEU A 530 7.20 -20.92 9.65
N LEU A 531 7.14 -19.75 9.00
CA LEU A 531 6.90 -19.64 7.55
C LEU A 531 7.88 -20.49 6.72
N PRO A 532 7.53 -20.87 5.48
CA PRO A 532 8.46 -21.54 4.58
C PRO A 532 9.61 -20.60 4.19
N ARG A 533 10.79 -21.16 3.91
CA ARG A 533 12.02 -20.40 3.56
C ARG A 533 12.52 -20.71 2.15
N THR A 534 13.18 -19.74 1.53
CA THR A 534 13.86 -19.91 0.23
C THR A 534 15.11 -19.04 0.11
N ASP A 535 15.99 -19.45 -0.79
CA ASP A 535 17.20 -18.80 -1.29
C ASP A 535 16.94 -17.84 -2.47
N LYS A 536 15.76 -17.93 -3.11
CA LYS A 536 15.38 -17.16 -4.32
C LYS A 536 15.23 -15.64 -4.12
N HIS A 537 15.24 -15.15 -2.88
CA HIS A 537 15.25 -13.72 -2.58
C HIS A 537 16.69 -13.21 -2.49
N SER A 538 17.21 -12.64 -3.59
CA SER A 538 18.56 -12.08 -3.66
C SER A 538 18.81 -10.93 -2.68
N GLU A 539 17.75 -10.21 -2.31
CA GLU A 539 17.70 -9.20 -1.24
C GLU A 539 17.96 -9.76 0.18
N CYS A 540 17.98 -11.09 0.36
CA CYS A 540 18.08 -11.70 1.69
C CYS A 540 19.45 -11.45 2.34
N ARG A 541 19.47 -10.80 3.51
CA ARG A 541 20.66 -10.47 4.31
C ARG A 541 20.98 -11.50 5.39
N SER A 542 20.13 -12.52 5.58
CA SER A 542 20.40 -13.68 6.43
C SER A 542 21.74 -14.35 6.05
N SER A 543 22.54 -14.71 7.06
CA SER A 543 23.82 -15.42 6.91
C SER A 543 23.71 -16.80 6.27
N SER A 544 22.57 -17.46 6.42
CA SER A 544 22.22 -18.72 5.75
C SER A 544 21.89 -18.56 4.26
N GLY A 545 21.71 -17.32 3.78
CA GLY A 545 21.12 -17.03 2.47
C GLY A 545 19.61 -17.22 2.37
N LEU A 546 18.94 -17.74 3.41
CA LEU A 546 17.52 -18.09 3.39
C LEU A 546 16.66 -17.02 4.05
N CYS A 547 15.62 -16.56 3.36
CA CYS A 547 14.57 -15.68 3.90
C CYS A 547 13.20 -16.38 3.85
N PHE A 548 12.26 -15.89 4.64
CA PHE A 548 10.89 -16.41 4.71
C PHE A 548 10.02 -15.86 3.58
N ILE A 549 9.05 -16.66 3.13
CA ILE A 549 8.08 -16.28 2.10
C ILE A 549 6.65 -16.45 2.61
N ALA A 550 5.75 -15.63 2.06
CA ALA A 550 4.31 -15.69 2.22
C ALA A 550 3.67 -15.19 0.90
N GLY A 551 2.36 -14.97 0.88
CA GLY A 551 1.66 -14.41 -0.28
C GLY A 551 2.23 -13.08 -0.77
N ASP A 552 2.65 -12.20 0.15
CA ASP A 552 3.36 -10.97 -0.18
C ASP A 552 4.88 -11.11 -0.01
N GLY A 553 5.64 -10.65 -1.02
CA GLY A 553 7.10 -10.75 -1.07
C GLY A 553 7.85 -9.90 -0.03
N ARG A 554 7.18 -8.97 0.67
CA ARG A 554 7.73 -8.13 1.74
C ARG A 554 7.61 -8.77 3.11
N ALA A 555 7.06 -9.98 3.25
CA ALA A 555 6.88 -10.66 4.55
C ALA A 555 8.19 -10.82 5.37
N SER A 556 9.36 -10.88 4.70
CA SER A 556 10.69 -10.88 5.32
C SER A 556 11.28 -9.50 5.60
N GLU A 557 10.55 -8.40 5.38
CA GLU A 557 11.05 -7.03 5.61
C GLU A 557 11.62 -6.89 7.02
N GLN A 558 10.83 -7.18 8.06
CA GLN A 558 11.21 -6.92 9.45
C GLN A 558 10.47 -7.84 10.44
N PRO A 559 11.02 -8.06 11.66
CA PRO A 559 10.58 -9.12 12.56
C PRO A 559 9.10 -9.10 12.94
N GLY A 560 8.53 -7.93 13.25
CA GLY A 560 7.13 -7.83 13.68
C GLY A 560 6.13 -8.14 12.56
N LEU A 561 6.48 -7.82 11.31
CA LEU A 561 5.66 -8.17 10.15
C LEU A 561 5.67 -9.69 9.94
N LEU A 562 6.88 -10.27 9.95
CA LEU A 562 7.10 -11.72 9.85
C LEU A 562 6.30 -12.50 10.90
N MET A 563 6.23 -11.98 12.14
CA MET A 563 5.43 -12.58 13.22
C MET A 563 3.93 -12.66 12.87
N ILE A 564 3.34 -11.61 12.27
CA ILE A 564 1.93 -11.65 11.87
C ILE A 564 1.69 -12.60 10.68
N HIS A 565 2.53 -12.59 9.63
CA HIS A 565 2.39 -13.58 8.54
C HIS A 565 2.52 -15.02 9.06
N THR A 566 3.44 -15.27 10.00
CA THR A 566 3.61 -16.60 10.61
C THR A 566 2.39 -17.01 11.43
N MET A 567 1.84 -16.10 12.23
CA MET A 567 0.61 -16.33 13.00
C MET A 567 -0.55 -16.74 12.09
N TYR A 568 -0.79 -16.00 11.01
CA TYR A 568 -1.88 -16.30 10.06
C TYR A 568 -1.65 -17.58 9.25
N MET A 569 -0.40 -17.95 8.96
CA MET A 569 -0.07 -19.24 8.35
C MET A 569 -0.37 -20.41 9.31
N ARG A 570 0.11 -20.34 10.56
CA ARG A 570 -0.17 -21.36 11.60
C ARG A 570 -1.67 -21.58 11.77
N GLU A 571 -2.42 -20.49 11.89
CA GLU A 571 -3.87 -20.50 12.06
C GLU A 571 -4.60 -21.10 10.84
N HIS A 572 -4.19 -20.77 9.61
CA HIS A 572 -4.77 -21.41 8.42
C HIS A 572 -4.61 -22.93 8.45
N ASN A 573 -3.42 -23.44 8.78
CA ASN A 573 -3.16 -24.88 8.88
C ASN A 573 -3.99 -25.53 10.00
N ARG A 574 -4.11 -24.86 11.15
CA ARG A 574 -4.91 -25.32 12.29
C ARG A 574 -6.43 -25.34 11.97
N VAL A 575 -6.93 -24.37 11.21
CA VAL A 575 -8.31 -24.41 10.67
C VAL A 575 -8.49 -25.54 9.66
N MET A 576 -7.52 -25.78 8.77
CA MET A 576 -7.57 -26.95 7.86
C MET A 576 -7.66 -28.28 8.62
N GLU A 577 -6.88 -28.44 9.69
CA GLU A 577 -6.93 -29.64 10.54
C GLU A 577 -8.30 -29.82 11.21
N GLY A 578 -8.85 -28.75 11.81
CA GLY A 578 -10.20 -28.77 12.37
C GLY A 578 -11.26 -29.12 11.33
N LEU A 579 -11.20 -28.50 10.15
CA LEU A 579 -12.11 -28.78 9.03
C LEU A 579 -11.97 -30.22 8.51
N GLN A 580 -10.76 -30.78 8.45
CA GLN A 580 -10.52 -32.15 8.01
C GLN A 580 -11.12 -33.18 8.97
N VAL A 581 -11.10 -32.90 10.28
CA VAL A 581 -11.71 -33.75 11.32
C VAL A 581 -13.23 -33.76 11.26
N VAL A 582 -13.88 -32.61 11.03
CA VAL A 582 -15.35 -32.54 10.93
C VAL A 582 -15.90 -32.87 9.53
N ASN A 583 -15.11 -32.67 8.47
CA ASN A 583 -15.44 -33.02 7.09
C ASN A 583 -14.42 -34.02 6.48
N PRO A 584 -14.31 -35.27 6.99
CA PRO A 584 -13.39 -36.29 6.46
C PRO A 584 -13.75 -36.80 5.05
N HIS A 585 -14.76 -36.19 4.43
CA HIS A 585 -15.25 -36.47 3.07
C HIS A 585 -14.92 -35.35 2.07
N TRP A 586 -14.31 -34.24 2.53
CA TRP A 586 -13.78 -33.20 1.64
C TRP A 586 -12.34 -33.53 1.25
N ASP A 587 -11.99 -33.20 0.00
CA ASP A 587 -10.61 -33.18 -0.46
C ASP A 587 -9.83 -31.98 0.13
N HIS A 588 -8.50 -32.02 0.00
CA HIS A 588 -7.61 -31.00 0.57
C HIS A 588 -7.80 -29.62 -0.08
N ASP A 589 -8.26 -29.52 -1.33
CA ASP A 589 -8.48 -28.23 -2.01
C ASP A 589 -9.76 -27.56 -1.49
N LYS A 590 -10.83 -28.34 -1.31
CA LYS A 590 -12.08 -27.92 -0.68
C LYS A 590 -11.84 -27.41 0.74
N ILE A 591 -11.00 -28.11 1.51
CA ILE A 591 -10.62 -27.75 2.88
C ILE A 591 -9.76 -26.48 2.90
N PHE A 592 -8.74 -26.39 2.02
CA PHE A 592 -7.86 -25.24 1.91
C PHE A 592 -8.66 -23.96 1.62
N GLU A 593 -9.55 -23.98 0.62
CA GLU A 593 -10.32 -22.79 0.26
C GLU A 593 -11.40 -22.42 1.30
N GLN A 594 -11.91 -23.38 2.08
CA GLN A 594 -12.76 -23.06 3.24
C GLN A 594 -11.94 -22.43 4.38
N ALA A 595 -10.74 -22.95 4.67
CA ALA A 595 -9.85 -22.35 5.65
C ALA A 595 -9.46 -20.91 5.24
N ARG A 596 -9.02 -20.71 3.99
CA ARG A 596 -8.78 -19.36 3.42
C ARG A 596 -9.99 -18.45 3.57
N LYS A 597 -11.20 -18.90 3.20
CA LYS A 597 -12.44 -18.11 3.34
C LYS A 597 -12.74 -17.71 4.79
N ILE A 598 -12.49 -18.59 5.76
CA ILE A 598 -12.63 -18.30 7.20
C ILE A 598 -11.59 -17.28 7.66
N ILE A 599 -10.30 -17.46 7.31
CA ILE A 599 -9.22 -16.55 7.71
C ILE A 599 -9.47 -15.13 7.17
N VAL A 600 -9.91 -15.03 5.91
CA VAL A 600 -10.25 -13.75 5.26
C VAL A 600 -11.42 -13.05 5.96
N ALA A 601 -12.50 -13.77 6.29
CA ALA A 601 -13.61 -13.20 7.05
C ALA A 601 -13.16 -12.73 8.45
N GLY A 602 -12.26 -13.48 9.10
CA GLY A 602 -11.62 -13.07 10.35
C GLY A 602 -10.82 -11.77 10.20
N LEU A 603 -9.92 -11.69 9.22
CA LEU A 603 -9.12 -10.50 8.89
C LEU A 603 -10.00 -9.25 8.64
N GLN A 604 -11.08 -9.40 7.88
CA GLN A 604 -12.05 -8.33 7.62
C GLN A 604 -12.75 -7.88 8.92
N HIS A 605 -13.26 -8.82 9.73
CA HIS A 605 -13.90 -8.51 11.01
C HIS A 605 -12.94 -7.78 11.96
N VAL A 606 -11.72 -8.30 12.14
CA VAL A 606 -10.62 -7.71 12.92
C VAL A 606 -10.33 -6.28 12.49
N THR A 607 -10.31 -6.05 11.17
CA THR A 607 -10.09 -4.73 10.59
C THR A 607 -11.19 -3.75 11.00
N TYR A 608 -12.45 -4.05 10.65
CA TYR A 608 -13.55 -3.10 10.80
C TYR A 608 -14.08 -2.94 12.23
N ASN A 609 -14.22 -4.04 12.98
CA ASN A 609 -14.71 -3.99 14.37
C ASN A 609 -13.67 -3.36 15.32
N GLU A 610 -12.37 -3.56 15.03
CA GLU A 610 -11.34 -3.32 16.05
C GLU A 610 -10.16 -2.45 15.60
N PHE A 611 -9.54 -2.67 14.44
CA PHE A 611 -8.48 -1.77 13.97
C PHE A 611 -9.00 -0.36 13.63
N LEU A 612 -10.05 -0.25 12.80
CA LEU A 612 -10.56 1.05 12.32
C LEU A 612 -11.00 2.00 13.46
N PRO A 613 -11.66 1.57 14.55
CA PRO A 613 -11.97 2.48 15.66
C PRO A 613 -10.77 3.07 16.40
N ARG A 614 -9.55 2.51 16.26
CA ARG A 614 -8.32 3.09 16.85
C ARG A 614 -7.67 4.10 15.90
N LEU A 615 -7.81 3.90 14.59
CA LEU A 615 -7.34 4.84 13.56
C LEU A 615 -8.31 6.03 13.41
N LEU A 616 -9.61 5.76 13.22
CA LEU A 616 -10.63 6.75 12.87
C LEU A 616 -11.40 7.32 14.07
N GLY A 617 -11.39 6.60 15.20
CA GLY A 617 -12.28 6.88 16.33
C GLY A 617 -13.72 6.40 16.12
N TRP A 618 -14.42 6.06 17.20
CA TRP A 618 -15.79 5.53 17.11
C TRP A 618 -16.80 6.51 16.49
N ASN A 619 -16.60 7.82 16.63
CA ASN A 619 -17.49 8.83 16.04
C ASN A 619 -17.51 8.73 14.51
N ALA A 620 -16.33 8.62 13.89
CA ALA A 620 -16.17 8.39 12.45
C ALA A 620 -16.76 7.03 12.04
N VAL A 621 -16.39 5.94 12.73
CA VAL A 621 -16.87 4.58 12.42
C VAL A 621 -18.40 4.47 12.49
N ASN A 622 -19.07 5.23 13.38
CA ASN A 622 -20.52 5.34 13.41
C ASN A 622 -21.07 6.24 12.28
N LEU A 623 -20.57 7.48 12.15
CA LEU A 623 -21.05 8.50 11.20
C LEU A 623 -20.94 8.04 9.74
N TYR A 624 -19.93 7.22 9.46
CA TYR A 624 -19.59 6.73 8.13
C TYR A 624 -20.07 5.29 7.89
N GLY A 625 -20.91 4.73 8.78
CA GLY A 625 -21.51 3.40 8.60
C GLY A 625 -20.54 2.21 8.64
N LEU A 626 -19.25 2.44 8.91
CA LEU A 626 -18.18 1.44 8.93
C LEU A 626 -18.34 0.43 10.08
N LYS A 627 -19.13 0.78 11.09
CA LYS A 627 -19.54 -0.12 12.14
C LYS A 627 -20.29 -1.33 11.57
N LEU A 628 -19.82 -2.51 11.93
CA LEU A 628 -20.52 -3.78 11.71
C LEU A 628 -21.87 -3.75 12.45
N LEU A 629 -22.97 -4.19 11.82
CA LEU A 629 -24.25 -4.31 12.54
C LEU A 629 -24.17 -5.52 13.47
N SER A 630 -24.73 -5.44 14.68
CA SER A 630 -24.67 -6.53 15.68
C SER A 630 -25.43 -7.80 15.29
N GLN A 631 -26.42 -7.65 14.42
CA GLN A 631 -27.22 -8.69 13.77
C GLN A 631 -27.75 -8.11 12.45
N GLY A 632 -28.46 -8.88 11.63
CA GLY A 632 -29.13 -8.33 10.44
C GLY A 632 -28.21 -8.10 9.23
N TYR A 633 -28.81 -7.94 8.07
CA TYR A 633 -28.13 -7.66 6.81
C TYR A 633 -28.12 -6.14 6.47
N TYR A 634 -26.96 -5.60 6.06
CA TYR A 634 -26.62 -4.29 5.48
C TYR A 634 -26.60 -4.44 3.96
N LYS A 635 -27.34 -3.64 3.19
CA LYS A 635 -27.97 -4.15 1.97
C LYS A 635 -27.53 -3.41 0.69
N ASP A 636 -26.31 -2.86 0.71
CA ASP A 636 -25.85 -1.84 -0.23
C ASP A 636 -24.83 -2.37 -1.29
N TYR A 637 -24.75 -3.70 -1.51
CA TYR A 637 -23.93 -4.43 -2.53
C TYR A 637 -23.97 -3.75 -3.93
N ASN A 638 -23.06 -2.82 -4.26
CA ASN A 638 -23.16 -2.07 -5.51
C ASN A 638 -22.31 -2.65 -6.68
N PRO A 639 -22.93 -3.34 -7.66
CA PRO A 639 -22.24 -3.77 -8.90
C PRO A 639 -21.58 -2.66 -9.71
N SER A 640 -22.05 -1.43 -9.63
CA SER A 640 -21.61 -0.34 -10.49
C SER A 640 -20.33 0.35 -10.01
N CYS A 641 -19.83 0.02 -8.83
CA CYS A 641 -18.59 0.60 -8.32
C CYS A 641 -17.34 -0.16 -8.80
N ASN A 642 -16.22 0.57 -8.87
CA ASN A 642 -14.89 0.02 -9.01
C ASN A 642 -14.20 -0.01 -7.63
N PRO A 643 -13.85 -1.19 -7.09
CA PRO A 643 -13.21 -1.33 -5.77
C PRO A 643 -11.69 -1.14 -5.80
N SER A 644 -11.06 -0.86 -6.96
CA SER A 644 -9.63 -0.53 -7.02
C SER A 644 -9.25 0.57 -6.02
N ILE A 645 -8.16 0.35 -5.29
CA ILE A 645 -7.67 1.26 -4.24
C ILE A 645 -7.35 2.64 -4.82
N PHE A 646 -7.64 3.70 -4.07
CA PHE A 646 -7.26 5.06 -4.47
C PHE A 646 -5.75 5.29 -4.37
N THR A 647 -5.15 5.92 -5.38
CA THR A 647 -3.71 6.26 -5.37
C THR A 647 -3.37 7.23 -4.24
N GLU A 648 -4.30 8.12 -3.84
CA GLU A 648 -4.20 8.96 -2.65
C GLU A 648 -4.09 8.15 -1.35
N PHE A 649 -4.76 6.99 -1.27
CA PHE A 649 -4.68 6.08 -0.13
C PHE A 649 -3.35 5.33 -0.11
N ALA A 650 -2.98 4.70 -1.23
CA ALA A 650 -1.78 3.87 -1.36
C ALA A 650 -0.46 4.68 -1.34
N ALA A 651 -0.45 5.88 -1.92
CA ALA A 651 0.76 6.72 -1.99
C ALA A 651 0.99 7.53 -0.71
N ALA A 652 -0.08 8.02 -0.08
CA ALA A 652 0.01 8.97 1.04
C ALA A 652 -0.76 8.54 2.30
N ALA A 653 -2.09 8.40 2.23
CA ALA A 653 -2.91 8.37 3.45
C ALA A 653 -2.63 7.16 4.36
N PHE A 654 -2.47 5.96 3.79
CA PHE A 654 -2.22 4.75 4.60
C PHE A 654 -0.75 4.57 5.01
N ARG A 655 0.17 5.34 4.40
CA ARG A 655 1.58 5.43 4.85
C ARG A 655 1.73 6.08 6.24
N ILE A 656 0.65 6.60 6.85
CA ILE A 656 0.61 7.12 8.22
C ILE A 656 1.19 6.15 9.26
N GLY A 657 1.09 4.83 9.03
CA GLY A 657 1.64 3.80 9.93
C GLY A 657 3.14 3.97 10.24
N HIS A 658 3.91 4.57 9.33
CA HIS A 658 5.35 4.82 9.53
C HIS A 658 5.65 5.87 10.63
N SER A 659 4.68 6.73 10.98
CA SER A 659 4.77 7.62 12.14
C SER A 659 4.63 6.89 13.48
N LEU A 660 4.16 5.64 13.46
CA LEU A 660 3.96 4.78 14.63
C LEU A 660 5.06 3.72 14.80
N LEU A 661 6.04 3.68 13.89
CA LEU A 661 7.21 2.79 13.98
C LEU A 661 8.05 3.11 15.22
N ARG A 662 8.72 2.07 15.75
CA ARG A 662 9.71 2.23 16.83
C ARG A 662 11.10 1.85 16.31
N PRO A 663 12.17 2.57 16.71
CA PRO A 663 13.54 2.20 16.33
C PRO A 663 14.00 0.89 16.97
N HIS A 664 13.32 0.43 18.02
CA HIS A 664 13.53 -0.85 18.67
C HIS A 664 12.20 -1.56 18.96
N ILE A 665 12.19 -2.88 18.82
CA ILE A 665 11.10 -3.77 19.23
C ILE A 665 11.52 -4.41 20.57
N PRO A 666 10.84 -4.15 21.69
CA PRO A 666 11.13 -4.82 22.96
C PRO A 666 10.72 -6.30 22.86
N ARG A 667 11.53 -7.19 23.41
CA ARG A 667 11.16 -8.60 23.63
C ARG A 667 10.67 -8.75 25.07
N LEU A 668 9.69 -9.62 25.27
CA LEU A 668 9.15 -9.97 26.58
C LEU A 668 9.26 -11.47 26.81
N ASP A 669 9.34 -11.90 28.06
CA ASP A 669 9.20 -13.31 28.45
C ASP A 669 7.73 -13.67 28.75
N GLU A 670 7.50 -14.93 29.10
CA GLU A 670 6.21 -15.48 29.57
C GLU A 670 5.60 -14.67 30.74
N ASN A 671 6.42 -14.02 31.56
CA ASN A 671 6.03 -13.21 32.71
C ASN A 671 5.90 -11.72 32.35
N TYR A 672 5.91 -11.40 31.04
CA TYR A 672 5.89 -10.05 30.47
C TYR A 672 7.04 -9.13 30.95
N GLN A 673 8.15 -9.70 31.43
CA GLN A 673 9.36 -8.95 31.78
C GLN A 673 10.21 -8.66 30.55
N ILE A 674 10.95 -7.55 30.56
CA ILE A 674 11.75 -7.11 29.40
C ILE A 674 12.99 -7.99 29.25
N VAL A 675 13.17 -8.56 28.05
CA VAL A 675 14.29 -9.45 27.72
C VAL A 675 15.30 -8.70 26.86
N ASP A 676 16.40 -8.28 27.48
CA ASP A 676 17.49 -7.60 26.77
C ASP A 676 18.32 -8.56 25.88
N PRO A 677 18.93 -8.04 24.79
CA PRO A 677 18.68 -6.73 24.19
C PRO A 677 17.36 -6.73 23.38
N PRO A 678 16.74 -5.55 23.18
CA PRO A 678 15.64 -5.38 22.22
C PRO A 678 16.15 -5.50 20.78
N LEU A 679 15.25 -5.77 19.83
CA LEU A 679 15.58 -5.85 18.41
C LEU A 679 15.66 -4.43 17.82
N LEU A 680 16.85 -3.99 17.41
CA LEU A 680 17.01 -2.71 16.69
C LEU A 680 16.55 -2.87 15.24
N LEU A 681 15.44 -2.21 14.86
CA LEU A 681 14.73 -2.46 13.60
C LEU A 681 15.65 -2.44 12.36
N ARG A 682 16.54 -1.44 12.30
CA ARG A 682 17.54 -1.24 11.23
C ARG A 682 18.44 -2.46 10.97
N ASP A 683 18.73 -3.25 12.01
CA ASP A 683 19.73 -4.33 11.98
C ASP A 683 19.08 -5.67 11.53
N PHE A 684 17.74 -5.72 11.49
CA PHE A 684 16.96 -6.90 11.11
C PHE A 684 16.28 -6.82 9.73
N PHE A 685 16.40 -5.70 8.99
CA PHE A 685 15.82 -5.59 7.64
C PHE A 685 16.34 -6.71 6.70
N PHE A 686 15.44 -7.58 6.25
CA PHE A 686 15.70 -8.82 5.50
C PHE A 686 16.77 -9.76 6.12
N ASN A 687 16.96 -9.70 7.43
CA ASN A 687 17.92 -10.51 8.19
C ASN A 687 17.17 -11.38 9.20
N THR A 688 16.70 -12.54 8.73
CA THR A 688 15.69 -13.35 9.43
C THR A 688 16.27 -14.53 10.21
N ASP A 689 17.56 -14.85 10.08
CA ASP A 689 18.20 -15.96 10.81
C ASP A 689 18.06 -15.86 12.34
N TYR A 690 17.96 -14.65 12.89
CA TYR A 690 17.76 -14.45 14.32
C TYR A 690 16.40 -14.99 14.80
N MET A 691 15.41 -15.10 13.92
CA MET A 691 14.07 -15.64 14.20
C MET A 691 14.05 -17.18 14.32
N MET A 692 15.13 -17.86 13.89
CA MET A 692 15.32 -19.31 14.05
C MET A 692 15.88 -19.69 15.45
N LYS A 693 15.86 -18.75 16.40
CA LYS A 693 16.37 -18.95 17.76
C LYS A 693 15.22 -19.13 18.74
N VAL A 694 15.44 -19.99 19.73
CA VAL A 694 14.55 -20.22 20.86
C VAL A 694 14.26 -18.89 21.59
N SER A 695 13.03 -18.73 22.09
CA SER A 695 12.60 -17.55 22.87
C SER A 695 12.63 -16.21 22.10
N ILE A 696 12.53 -16.25 20.77
CA ILE A 696 12.37 -15.06 19.90
C ILE A 696 10.95 -14.91 19.34
N PHE A 697 10.27 -16.03 19.06
CA PHE A 697 8.89 -16.08 18.59
C PHE A 697 7.96 -16.46 19.74
N ASP A 698 8.08 -17.71 20.18
CA ASP A 698 7.39 -18.30 21.31
C ASP A 698 8.43 -18.65 22.39
N TYR A 699 8.03 -18.71 23.66
CA TYR A 699 8.97 -18.91 24.79
C TYR A 699 9.23 -20.39 25.15
N TYR A 700 8.57 -21.32 24.44
CA TYR A 700 8.60 -22.77 24.60
C TYR A 700 8.88 -23.43 23.24
#